data_AF-A0A9X4KYK9-F1
#
_entry.id   AF-A0A9X4KYK9-F1
#
_cell.length_a   1.000
_cell.length_b   1.000
_cell.length_c   1.000
_cell.angle_alpha   90.00
_cell.angle_beta   90.00
_cell.angle_gamma   90.00
#
_symmetry.space_group_name_H-M   'P 1'
#
loop_
_entity.id
_entity.type
_entity.pdbx_description
1 polymer ?
#
loop_
_entity_poly.entity_id
_entity_poly.type
_entity_poly.pdbx_seq_one_letter_code
_entity_poly.pdbx_strand_id
1 'polypeptide(L)'
;MKRKASLRGLALLLLLAIAFPTNAFAVVSGSTSAGWNVFDPSTGGSYRYGPSMILNADNSIDMWTCAPGAAGAWDYIRYKRSPDNGATWGSESIALQPTAGARDAYSVCDPGVVKFGGYYYMGYTSTENGNGTDNDIYVARSASVTGPWEKWNGSGWGGASPQPFIVFDDAPIDTYGAGEPSFVVKDSTLYIYYTWLSRDPSTGKPVNQTRVRTASTTNANWPGSMTYQGVAINRDLDGDDSTDHKYVPSMNKFIAIGTARRFGPFAFIKLYESADGITYKPATLPKNFISVAAHNAGITGNELGQFDTSKNNRIAYAYGTVWAYWYTAMNPISLTDSALPAVPIIKAAIAGNGQATLHFRTSGVAGETYKVKYGTASGSYTSTLTGITASPYTVTGLTNGTPYYFTVVASNASGDSGNAQQVSATPLALTASPRSGVTVSSQIAGWEASKAIDADPNTTWSSAGHSSNASTEWVTVDTGAARMVQRVTLTPRQPNELSYPSKFNIQVSTDNATWVNADYDIRQYRIESPARNVYDFNEPLYGRYVRIYATELGHDENQPWGFQLQLGDVKIEEIPYGTSQSSAIAGWDGAKVLDDIQTTVWSSSAHSAAASTEWLAIDMGAARQIGAVKVTPRISGVAFPVDFKFQSSVDGTTWTDIAGASYTGYANPGSATQTFKFGSGVNARYVRMYATKLGADDYGNYYMQIADMRPDTLPPRTPASSSSIAGWETAKVADGQNNTYWSSAGHTSAAATEWASIDTGSVQSWSGLRVRPRPDAGFPVNFKLQSSLDGTNWTDIVGHDYVDYYNPQSTTQVFPFSTLVSARYFRMYATKLSADSFGNYYMQLGEIIADH
;
A
#
# COMPACT_ATOMS: atom_id res chain seq x y z
N MET A 1 -31.07 57.00 28.26
CA MET A 1 -31.59 58.31 27.82
C MET A 1 -30.63 58.88 26.77
N LYS A 2 -31.14 59.15 25.55
CA LYS A 2 -30.59 59.91 24.42
C LYS A 2 -29.31 59.45 23.66
N ARG A 3 -29.51 59.40 22.33
CA ARG A 3 -28.62 59.15 21.18
C ARG A 3 -27.54 60.24 20.98
N LYS A 4 -26.43 59.91 20.29
CA LYS A 4 -26.11 60.31 18.89
C LYS A 4 -24.62 60.10 18.53
N ALA A 5 -24.42 59.64 17.30
CA ALA A 5 -23.14 59.55 16.60
C ALA A 5 -22.66 60.91 16.06
N SER A 6 -21.35 61.07 15.83
CA SER A 6 -20.80 61.73 14.63
C SER A 6 -19.33 61.39 14.37
N LEU A 7 -19.06 60.96 13.13
CA LEU A 7 -17.76 60.82 12.48
C LEU A 7 -16.95 62.13 12.43
N ARG A 8 -15.62 61.98 12.41
CA ARG A 8 -14.57 62.72 11.65
C ARG A 8 -13.23 62.40 12.33
N GLY A 9 -12.14 61.99 11.71
CA GLY A 9 -11.76 61.60 10.36
C GLY A 9 -10.29 61.26 10.49
N LEU A 10 -9.88 60.03 10.18
CA LEU A 10 -8.46 59.65 10.18
C LEU A 10 -8.05 59.34 8.75
N ALA A 11 -7.04 60.08 8.31
CA ALA A 11 -6.49 60.05 6.97
C ALA A 11 -6.10 58.63 6.56
N LEU A 12 -6.53 58.27 5.36
CA LEU A 12 -6.17 57.07 4.63
C LEU A 12 -4.67 57.11 4.34
N LEU A 13 -3.84 56.53 5.20
CA LEU A 13 -2.48 56.18 4.84
C LEU A 13 -2.58 54.95 3.93
N LEU A 14 -2.40 55.18 2.64
CA LEU A 14 -2.31 54.16 1.62
C LEU A 14 -1.07 53.30 1.92
N LEU A 15 -1.22 52.27 2.76
CA LEU A 15 -0.24 51.21 2.86
C LEU A 15 -0.34 50.43 1.55
N LEU A 16 0.52 50.79 0.61
CA LEU A 16 0.83 49.97 -0.55
C LEU A 16 1.41 48.67 0.03
N ALA A 17 0.54 47.70 0.30
CA ALA A 17 0.95 46.32 0.48
C ALA A 17 1.53 45.90 -0.86
N ILE A 18 2.85 46.08 -1.01
CA ILE A 18 3.63 45.33 -1.98
C ILE A 18 3.45 43.89 -1.52
N ALA A 19 2.46 43.23 -2.12
CA ALA A 19 2.38 41.79 -2.13
C ALA A 19 3.71 41.33 -2.72
N PHE A 20 4.62 40.88 -1.86
CA PHE A 20 5.72 40.06 -2.32
C PHE A 20 5.07 38.93 -3.11
N PRO A 21 5.45 38.69 -4.37
CA PRO A 21 4.99 37.51 -5.06
C PRO A 21 5.44 36.33 -4.19
N THR A 22 4.48 35.58 -3.67
CA THR A 22 4.73 34.25 -3.12
C THR A 22 5.33 33.45 -4.25
N ASN A 23 6.66 33.45 -4.34
CA ASN A 23 7.39 32.67 -5.32
C ASN A 23 6.92 31.23 -5.14
N ALA A 24 6.24 30.74 -6.18
CA ALA A 24 6.04 29.33 -6.46
C ALA A 24 7.23 28.53 -5.93
N PHE A 25 7.03 27.72 -4.89
CA PHE A 25 8.11 26.97 -4.27
C PHE A 25 8.53 25.86 -5.23
N ALA A 26 9.45 26.20 -6.13
CA ALA A 26 10.28 25.21 -6.80
C ALA A 26 10.99 24.41 -5.71
N VAL A 27 10.89 23.08 -5.74
CA VAL A 27 11.61 22.15 -4.88
C VAL A 27 12.65 21.47 -5.75
N VAL A 28 13.92 21.52 -5.33
CA VAL A 28 14.97 20.75 -6.03
C VAL A 28 14.66 19.26 -5.89
N SER A 29 14.63 18.55 -7.01
CA SER A 29 14.53 17.09 -7.04
C SER A 29 15.72 16.49 -7.77
N GLY A 30 16.17 15.30 -7.34
CA GLY A 30 17.28 14.60 -7.98
C GLY A 30 16.90 13.22 -8.52
N SER A 31 17.64 12.75 -9.51
CA SER A 31 17.60 11.35 -9.99
C SER A 31 19.01 10.77 -10.07
N THR A 32 19.13 9.47 -9.91
CA THR A 32 20.40 8.73 -9.95
C THR A 32 20.23 7.40 -10.67
N SER A 33 21.32 6.83 -11.17
CA SER A 33 21.38 5.48 -11.77
C SER A 33 22.31 4.56 -10.96
N ALA A 34 22.42 3.30 -11.37
CA ALA A 34 23.38 2.35 -10.77
C ALA A 34 24.79 2.95 -10.72
N GLY A 35 25.45 2.80 -9.57
CA GLY A 35 26.80 3.29 -9.31
C GLY A 35 27.88 2.22 -9.45
N TRP A 36 29.11 2.58 -9.13
CA TRP A 36 30.26 1.69 -9.11
C TRP A 36 31.23 2.07 -7.98
N ASN A 37 32.12 1.14 -7.63
CA ASN A 37 33.14 1.40 -6.61
C ASN A 37 34.33 2.15 -7.21
N VAL A 38 34.72 3.24 -6.56
CA VAL A 38 35.92 4.03 -6.86
C VAL A 38 37.07 3.71 -5.90
N PHE A 39 36.81 2.95 -4.84
CA PHE A 39 37.82 2.37 -3.97
C PHE A 39 37.31 1.05 -3.38
N ASP A 40 38.19 0.04 -3.37
CA ASP A 40 37.92 -1.29 -2.83
C ASP A 40 38.98 -1.64 -1.76
N PRO A 41 38.58 -1.76 -0.48
CA PRO A 41 39.49 -2.03 0.63
C PRO A 41 40.16 -3.41 0.53
N SER A 42 39.65 -4.33 -0.29
CA SER A 42 40.23 -5.67 -0.48
C SER A 42 41.51 -5.67 -1.32
N THR A 43 41.77 -4.60 -2.08
CA THR A 43 42.84 -4.57 -3.10
C THR A 43 44.05 -3.69 -2.74
N GLY A 44 44.03 -2.96 -1.61
CA GLY A 44 45.07 -1.95 -1.36
C GLY A 44 45.13 -1.28 0.02
N GLY A 45 44.59 -1.90 1.08
CA GLY A 45 44.56 -1.33 2.44
C GLY A 45 43.18 -0.78 2.83
N SER A 46 43.09 -0.15 4.00
CA SER A 46 41.85 0.11 4.78
C SER A 46 40.80 1.02 4.10
N TYR A 47 40.44 2.21 4.58
CA TYR A 47 39.27 2.97 4.04
C TYR A 47 39.64 4.17 3.16
N ARG A 48 38.67 4.65 2.38
CA ARG A 48 38.61 6.01 1.85
C ARG A 48 37.22 6.59 2.10
N TYR A 49 37.11 7.59 2.97
CA TYR A 49 35.82 8.22 3.31
C TYR A 49 35.89 9.74 3.21
N GLY A 50 34.74 10.40 3.35
CA GLY A 50 34.63 11.86 3.26
C GLY A 50 35.09 12.42 1.91
N PRO A 51 34.50 12.01 0.77
CA PRO A 51 34.95 12.48 -0.53
C PRO A 51 34.56 13.96 -0.75
N SER A 52 35.56 14.84 -0.85
CA SER A 52 35.39 16.19 -1.42
C SER A 52 35.84 16.18 -2.87
N MET A 53 35.01 16.72 -3.77
CA MET A 53 35.18 16.56 -5.21
C MET A 53 35.02 17.86 -5.99
N ILE A 54 36.00 18.16 -6.83
CA ILE A 54 35.92 19.21 -7.86
C ILE A 54 35.72 18.53 -9.23
N LEU A 55 34.61 18.87 -9.89
CA LEU A 55 34.34 18.53 -11.29
C LEU A 55 34.88 19.66 -12.17
N ASN A 56 35.94 19.36 -12.90
CA ASN A 56 36.63 20.31 -13.76
C ASN A 56 35.88 20.55 -15.08
N ALA A 57 36.24 21.63 -15.78
CA ALA A 57 35.60 21.99 -17.05
C ALA A 57 35.71 20.89 -18.13
N ASP A 58 36.79 20.11 -18.10
CA ASP A 58 37.08 18.96 -18.97
C ASP A 58 36.38 17.65 -18.53
N ASN A 59 35.48 17.71 -17.55
CA ASN A 59 34.78 16.58 -16.91
C ASN A 59 35.70 15.61 -16.12
N SER A 60 36.96 15.96 -15.91
CA SER A 60 37.79 15.24 -14.94
C SER A 60 37.35 15.56 -13.50
N ILE A 61 37.56 14.62 -12.58
CA ILE A 61 37.22 14.79 -11.16
C ILE A 61 38.51 14.74 -10.34
N ASP A 62 38.77 15.82 -9.62
CA ASP A 62 39.74 15.86 -8.53
C ASP A 62 39.04 15.48 -7.23
N MET A 63 39.54 14.48 -6.53
CA MET A 63 38.92 13.97 -5.30
C MET A 63 39.92 13.88 -4.16
N TRP A 64 39.50 14.38 -3.00
CA TRP A 64 40.19 14.25 -1.73
C TRP A 64 39.39 13.39 -0.78
N THR A 65 40.04 12.44 -0.12
CA THR A 65 39.42 11.52 0.85
C THR A 65 40.34 11.30 2.05
N CYS A 66 39.73 10.96 3.19
CA CYS A 66 40.44 10.49 4.36
C CYS A 66 40.96 9.08 4.15
N ALA A 67 42.16 8.83 4.61
CA ALA A 67 42.81 7.53 4.52
C ALA A 67 43.66 7.31 5.77
N PRO A 68 43.92 6.05 6.14
CA PRO A 68 44.83 5.74 7.24
C PRO A 68 46.17 6.49 7.09
N GLY A 69 46.54 7.16 8.18
CA GLY A 69 47.80 7.86 8.34
C GLY A 69 48.99 6.93 8.59
N ALA A 70 50.13 7.53 8.94
CA ALA A 70 51.33 6.83 9.35
C ALA A 70 51.96 7.55 10.56
N ALA A 71 52.97 6.94 11.18
CA ALA A 71 53.75 7.55 12.26
C ALA A 71 52.92 8.09 13.45
N GLY A 72 51.82 7.40 13.81
CA GLY A 72 50.97 7.75 14.96
C GLY A 72 49.76 8.64 14.63
N ALA A 73 49.68 9.19 13.41
CA ALA A 73 48.49 9.87 12.91
C ALA A 73 47.39 8.89 12.50
N TRP A 74 46.14 9.21 12.83
CA TRP A 74 44.98 8.40 12.45
C TRP A 74 44.65 8.53 10.96
N ASP A 75 44.45 9.76 10.49
CA ASP A 75 44.13 10.04 9.09
C ASP A 75 45.10 11.01 8.42
N TYR A 76 45.39 10.72 7.15
CA TYR A 76 45.90 11.66 6.16
C TYR A 76 44.81 11.95 5.13
N ILE A 77 44.84 13.15 4.54
CA ILE A 77 44.03 13.43 3.35
C ILE A 77 44.84 13.07 2.12
N ARG A 78 44.24 12.25 1.26
CA ARG A 78 44.83 11.80 0.00
C ARG A 78 44.10 12.39 -1.18
N TYR A 79 44.83 12.57 -2.27
CA TYR A 79 44.34 13.09 -3.53
C TYR A 79 44.49 12.05 -4.63
N LYS A 80 43.48 11.98 -5.50
CA LYS A 80 43.56 11.31 -6.80
C LYS A 80 42.69 12.02 -7.83
N ARG A 81 43.02 11.82 -9.11
CA ARG A 81 42.29 12.38 -10.25
C ARG A 81 41.70 11.28 -11.13
N SER A 82 40.48 11.49 -11.58
CA SER A 82 39.85 10.72 -12.64
C SER A 82 39.79 11.56 -13.91
N PRO A 83 40.37 11.12 -15.05
CA PRO A 83 40.29 11.86 -16.32
C PRO A 83 38.94 11.71 -17.04
N ASP A 84 38.09 10.78 -16.62
CA ASP A 84 36.90 10.32 -17.34
C ASP A 84 35.64 10.28 -16.45
N ASN A 85 35.47 11.32 -15.63
CA ASN A 85 34.27 11.55 -14.83
C ASN A 85 33.95 10.41 -13.83
N GLY A 86 34.99 9.81 -13.26
CA GLY A 86 34.95 8.84 -12.16
C GLY A 86 35.08 7.38 -12.59
N ALA A 87 35.21 7.08 -13.89
CA ALA A 87 35.26 5.69 -14.39
C ALA A 87 36.63 5.03 -14.14
N THR A 88 37.72 5.75 -14.38
CA THR A 88 39.09 5.34 -14.07
C THR A 88 39.79 6.37 -13.19
N TRP A 89 40.81 5.93 -12.45
CA TRP A 89 41.53 6.76 -11.48
C TRP A 89 43.03 6.63 -11.66
N GLY A 90 43.73 7.76 -11.63
CA GLY A 90 45.18 7.82 -11.61
C GLY A 90 45.78 7.45 -10.25
N SER A 91 47.11 7.56 -10.14
CA SER A 91 47.82 7.26 -8.90
C SER A 91 47.42 8.19 -7.76
N GLU A 92 47.30 7.63 -6.57
CA GLU A 92 47.03 8.37 -5.34
C GLU A 92 48.29 9.03 -4.77
N SER A 93 48.14 10.21 -4.17
CA SER A 93 49.20 10.93 -3.46
C SER A 93 48.70 11.47 -2.13
N ILE A 94 49.62 11.74 -1.20
CA ILE A 94 49.29 12.41 0.06
C ILE A 94 49.12 13.90 -0.23
N ALA A 95 47.94 14.44 0.09
CA ALA A 95 47.68 15.88 -0.03
C ALA A 95 48.02 16.60 1.27
N LEU A 96 47.53 16.13 2.41
CA LEU A 96 47.75 16.79 3.71
C LEU A 96 48.03 15.78 4.82
N GLN A 97 48.93 16.15 5.74
CA GLN A 97 49.33 15.38 6.91
C GLN A 97 49.19 16.20 8.19
N PRO A 98 48.98 15.59 9.36
CA PRO A 98 49.09 16.22 10.67
C PRO A 98 50.45 16.89 10.89
N THR A 99 50.48 17.98 11.65
CA THR A 99 51.75 18.59 12.06
C THR A 99 52.21 17.97 13.37
N ALA A 100 53.36 17.30 13.35
CA ALA A 100 53.90 16.63 14.53
C ALA A 100 54.08 17.59 15.72
N GLY A 101 53.50 17.26 16.87
CA GLY A 101 53.58 18.06 18.09
C GLY A 101 52.75 19.35 18.10
N ALA A 102 51.91 19.59 17.09
CA ALA A 102 50.98 20.72 17.05
C ALA A 102 49.57 20.29 17.47
N ARG A 103 48.64 21.26 17.48
CA ARG A 103 47.23 21.04 17.85
C ARG A 103 46.49 20.08 16.90
N ASP A 104 46.93 19.96 15.65
CA ASP A 104 46.33 19.04 14.68
C ASP A 104 47.08 17.69 14.53
N ALA A 105 47.88 17.30 15.53
CA ALA A 105 48.82 16.17 15.42
C ALA A 105 48.16 14.79 15.32
N TYR A 106 46.93 14.61 15.80
CA TYR A 106 46.27 13.30 15.84
C TYR A 106 45.67 12.87 14.50
N SER A 107 45.09 13.81 13.75
CA SER A 107 44.37 13.49 12.51
C SER A 107 44.24 14.70 11.58
N VAL A 108 44.21 14.48 10.27
CA VAL A 108 43.62 15.43 9.32
C VAL A 108 42.58 14.67 8.50
N CYS A 109 41.31 14.93 8.77
CA CYS A 109 40.20 14.20 8.14
C CYS A 109 39.07 15.13 7.69
N ASP A 110 38.04 14.53 7.09
CA ASP A 110 36.86 15.12 6.48
C ASP A 110 37.15 16.36 5.61
N PRO A 111 37.88 16.20 4.48
CA PRO A 111 38.26 17.35 3.67
C PRO A 111 37.04 18.04 3.09
N GLY A 112 37.04 19.37 3.13
CA GLY A 112 36.21 20.22 2.27
C GLY A 112 37.10 21.10 1.41
N VAL A 113 37.00 21.02 0.09
CA VAL A 113 37.89 21.76 -0.82
C VAL A 113 37.12 22.76 -1.69
N VAL A 114 37.65 23.98 -1.78
CA VAL A 114 37.19 25.04 -2.68
C VAL A 114 38.39 25.81 -3.22
N LYS A 115 38.28 26.46 -4.37
CA LYS A 115 39.35 27.23 -4.98
C LYS A 115 38.87 28.63 -5.38
N PHE A 116 39.55 29.64 -4.88
CA PHE A 116 39.33 31.05 -5.24
C PHE A 116 40.62 31.84 -4.96
N GLY A 117 40.76 33.02 -5.58
CA GLY A 117 41.93 33.88 -5.34
C GLY A 117 43.28 33.23 -5.67
N GLY A 118 43.31 32.24 -6.58
CA GLY A 118 44.52 31.53 -6.98
C GLY A 118 44.95 30.36 -6.08
N TYR A 119 44.20 30.07 -5.01
CA TYR A 119 44.52 29.00 -4.07
C TYR A 119 43.37 28.00 -3.95
N TYR A 120 43.70 26.72 -3.83
CA TYR A 120 42.84 25.72 -3.21
C TYR A 120 42.90 25.93 -1.70
N TYR A 121 41.74 25.95 -1.06
CA TYR A 121 41.57 25.92 0.38
C TYR A 121 40.98 24.57 0.76
N MET A 122 41.60 23.89 1.72
CA MET A 122 41.17 22.62 2.26
C MET A 122 40.88 22.80 3.74
N GLY A 123 39.61 22.81 4.10
CA GLY A 123 39.18 22.65 5.48
C GLY A 123 39.29 21.18 5.88
N TYR A 124 39.63 20.93 7.14
CA TYR A 124 39.73 19.57 7.69
C TYR A 124 39.42 19.55 9.18
N THR A 125 38.87 18.43 9.63
CA THR A 125 38.66 18.11 11.05
C THR A 125 39.97 17.63 11.68
N SER A 126 40.21 18.03 12.93
CA SER A 126 41.26 17.45 13.77
C SER A 126 40.88 17.49 15.24
N THR A 127 41.58 16.72 16.06
CA THR A 127 41.42 16.69 17.52
C THR A 127 42.76 16.93 18.20
N GLU A 128 42.69 17.47 19.41
CA GLU A 128 43.82 17.64 20.33
C GLU A 128 43.89 16.55 21.39
N ASN A 129 42.92 15.62 21.41
CA ASN A 129 42.89 14.54 22.37
C ASN A 129 42.91 13.17 21.67
N GLY A 130 43.46 12.18 22.38
CA GLY A 130 43.56 10.81 21.88
C GLY A 130 42.24 10.04 21.81
N ASN A 131 41.10 10.65 22.16
CA ASN A 131 39.79 10.01 22.12
C ASN A 131 38.99 10.36 20.85
N GLY A 132 39.43 11.36 20.07
CA GLY A 132 38.70 11.79 18.87
C GLY A 132 37.42 12.56 19.18
N THR A 133 37.31 13.08 20.40
CA THR A 133 36.24 13.98 20.82
C THR A 133 36.69 15.43 20.66
N ASP A 134 35.75 16.37 20.79
CA ASP A 134 36.02 17.80 20.88
C ASP A 134 36.84 18.30 19.68
N ASN A 135 36.45 17.81 18.50
CA ASN A 135 37.13 18.16 17.27
C ASN A 135 36.98 19.65 16.98
N ASP A 136 38.04 20.19 16.39
CA ASP A 136 38.12 21.55 15.86
C ASP A 136 38.28 21.50 14.33
N ILE A 137 38.03 22.63 13.67
CA ILE A 137 38.18 22.75 12.22
C ILE A 137 39.35 23.65 11.89
N TYR A 138 40.22 23.12 11.03
CA TYR A 138 41.44 23.75 10.55
C TYR A 138 41.31 23.99 9.05
N VAL A 139 42.19 24.84 8.52
CA VAL A 139 42.25 25.10 7.08
C VAL A 139 43.68 25.25 6.60
N ALA A 140 43.97 24.68 5.43
CA ALA A 140 45.21 24.86 4.71
C ALA A 140 44.95 25.40 3.30
N ARG A 141 45.95 26.03 2.69
CA ARG A 141 45.86 26.49 1.30
C ARG A 141 47.06 26.07 0.46
N SER A 142 46.86 25.93 -0.85
CA SER A 142 47.92 25.59 -1.81
C SER A 142 47.59 26.13 -3.19
N ALA A 143 48.60 26.49 -3.98
CA ALA A 143 48.41 26.82 -5.40
C ALA A 143 48.23 25.56 -6.29
N SER A 144 48.44 24.36 -5.73
CA SER A 144 48.35 23.05 -6.39
C SER A 144 47.46 22.09 -5.61
N VAL A 145 46.77 21.19 -6.32
CA VAL A 145 45.87 20.15 -5.76
C VAL A 145 46.56 19.16 -4.82
N THR A 146 47.89 19.01 -4.91
CA THR A 146 48.71 18.11 -4.09
C THR A 146 49.60 18.81 -3.06
N GLY A 147 49.62 20.15 -3.03
CA GLY A 147 50.50 20.93 -2.16
C GLY A 147 51.75 21.49 -2.85
N PRO A 148 52.72 22.03 -2.10
CA PRO A 148 52.75 22.08 -0.62
C PRO A 148 51.63 22.94 -0.03
N TRP A 149 51.13 22.54 1.15
CA TRP A 149 50.01 23.22 1.82
C TRP A 149 50.50 24.09 2.98
N GLU A 150 50.10 25.36 2.95
CA GLU A 150 50.30 26.31 4.04
C GLU A 150 49.09 26.23 4.99
N LYS A 151 49.30 25.79 6.23
CA LYS A 151 48.23 25.74 7.25
C LYS A 151 48.01 27.12 7.88
N TRP A 152 46.76 27.44 8.22
CA TRP A 152 46.44 28.64 9.00
C TRP A 152 47.06 28.56 10.39
N ASN A 153 47.73 29.63 10.83
CA ASN A 153 48.42 29.68 12.13
C ASN A 153 47.78 30.63 13.15
N GLY A 154 46.57 31.14 12.86
CA GLY A 154 45.85 32.08 13.71
C GLY A 154 46.01 33.55 13.30
N SER A 155 47.05 33.90 12.54
CA SER A 155 47.30 35.27 12.08
C SER A 155 47.71 35.38 10.60
N GLY A 156 48.09 34.26 9.99
CA GLY A 156 48.50 34.13 8.60
C GLY A 156 48.64 32.66 8.19
N TRP A 157 49.37 32.42 7.11
CA TRP A 157 49.53 31.09 6.49
C TRP A 157 50.96 30.56 6.66
N GLY A 158 51.10 29.27 6.97
CA GLY A 158 52.37 28.58 7.19
C GLY A 158 52.85 28.60 8.65
N GLY A 159 54.03 28.03 8.88
CA GLY A 159 54.63 27.87 10.22
C GLY A 159 54.36 26.49 10.86
N ALA A 160 55.01 26.23 12.00
CA ALA A 160 55.00 24.92 12.66
C ALA A 160 53.82 24.69 13.62
N SER A 161 52.94 25.67 13.80
CA SER A 161 51.87 25.64 14.80
C SER A 161 50.52 26.03 14.17
N PRO A 162 49.89 25.13 13.41
CA PRO A 162 48.54 25.35 12.90
C PRO A 162 47.55 25.65 14.03
N GLN A 163 46.60 26.54 13.74
CA GLN A 163 45.51 26.89 14.64
C GLN A 163 44.16 26.63 13.97
N PRO A 164 43.15 26.19 14.74
CA PRO A 164 41.82 26.06 14.22
C PRO A 164 41.25 27.43 13.85
N PHE A 165 40.43 27.46 12.81
CA PHE A 165 39.68 28.66 12.44
C PHE A 165 38.23 28.59 12.94
N ILE A 166 37.75 27.39 13.27
CA ILE A 166 36.52 27.16 14.04
C ILE A 166 36.89 26.31 15.24
N VAL A 167 36.67 26.85 16.43
CA VAL A 167 36.91 26.18 17.71
C VAL A 167 35.59 25.66 18.27
N PHE A 168 35.60 24.42 18.75
CA PHE A 168 34.52 23.84 19.54
C PHE A 168 34.65 24.27 21.00
N ASP A 169 33.63 24.94 21.52
CA ASP A 169 33.64 25.59 22.84
C ASP A 169 32.42 25.25 23.72
N ASP A 170 31.60 24.27 23.32
CA ASP A 170 30.50 23.77 24.14
C ASP A 170 30.99 22.83 25.26
N ALA A 171 30.25 22.78 26.36
CA ALA A 171 30.43 21.81 27.44
C ALA A 171 29.19 20.89 27.55
N PRO A 172 29.34 19.58 27.89
CA PRO A 172 30.58 18.89 28.24
C PRO A 172 31.46 18.51 27.04
N ILE A 173 32.77 18.42 27.31
CA ILE A 173 33.85 18.11 26.37
C ILE A 173 34.08 16.59 26.20
N ASP A 174 33.06 15.89 25.69
CA ASP A 174 33.12 14.43 25.43
C ASP A 174 32.31 14.02 24.19
N THR A 175 32.06 14.97 23.30
CA THR A 175 31.23 14.77 22.08
C THR A 175 32.10 14.81 20.83
N TYR A 176 31.54 14.57 19.64
CA TYR A 176 32.34 14.69 18.41
C TYR A 176 32.87 16.13 18.21
N GLY A 177 32.11 17.16 18.57
CA GLY A 177 32.57 18.55 18.43
C GLY A 177 32.27 19.16 17.06
N ALA A 178 33.20 19.97 16.54
CA ALA A 178 33.10 20.64 15.26
C ALA A 178 33.94 19.94 14.17
N GLY A 179 33.39 19.77 12.98
CA GLY A 179 34.10 19.04 11.91
C GLY A 179 33.41 19.08 10.56
N GLU A 180 33.94 18.30 9.64
CA GLU A 180 33.37 17.98 8.32
C GLU A 180 32.97 19.23 7.52
N PRO A 181 33.92 20.15 7.26
CA PRO A 181 33.62 21.40 6.61
C PRO A 181 33.20 21.20 5.14
N SER A 182 32.27 22.04 4.68
CA SER A 182 31.91 22.19 3.26
C SER A 182 31.93 23.67 2.88
N PHE A 183 32.40 23.98 1.67
CA PHE A 183 32.62 25.36 1.22
C PHE A 183 31.88 25.66 -0.08
N VAL A 184 31.31 26.87 -0.15
CA VAL A 184 30.64 27.37 -1.37
C VAL A 184 30.97 28.85 -1.55
N VAL A 185 31.33 29.26 -2.76
CA VAL A 185 31.54 30.67 -3.12
C VAL A 185 30.37 31.17 -3.98
N LYS A 186 29.74 32.26 -3.55
CA LYS A 186 28.68 32.99 -4.29
C LYS A 186 28.92 34.49 -4.16
N ASP A 187 28.98 35.20 -5.28
CA ASP A 187 29.06 36.68 -5.34
C ASP A 187 30.14 37.29 -4.40
N SER A 188 31.34 36.71 -4.35
CA SER A 188 32.47 37.09 -3.46
C SER A 188 32.30 36.78 -1.97
N THR A 189 31.23 36.07 -1.61
CA THR A 189 31.04 35.52 -0.26
C THR A 189 31.45 34.06 -0.25
N LEU A 190 32.33 33.71 0.69
CA LEU A 190 32.64 32.33 1.05
C LEU A 190 31.68 31.90 2.14
N TYR A 191 30.87 30.87 1.87
CA TYR A 191 30.04 30.16 2.84
C TYR A 191 30.81 28.94 3.34
N ILE A 192 30.79 28.76 4.66
CA ILE A 192 31.55 27.75 5.38
C ILE A 192 30.56 27.00 6.25
N TYR A 193 30.17 25.81 5.80
CA TYR A 193 29.27 24.91 6.51
C TYR A 193 30.07 23.90 7.30
N TYR A 194 29.60 23.52 8.49
CA TYR A 194 30.30 22.57 9.33
C TYR A 194 29.36 21.84 10.28
N THR A 195 29.70 20.58 10.59
CA THR A 195 29.04 19.79 11.63
C THR A 195 29.31 20.41 13.01
N TRP A 196 28.28 20.42 13.85
CA TRP A 196 28.35 20.69 15.27
C TRP A 196 27.55 19.61 16.01
N LEU A 197 28.27 18.68 16.64
CA LEU A 197 27.68 17.61 17.44
C LEU A 197 28.09 17.79 18.90
N SER A 198 27.11 18.11 19.75
CA SER A 198 27.30 18.53 21.14
C SER A 198 26.16 17.99 22.03
N ARG A 199 26.07 18.46 23.27
CA ARG A 199 24.92 18.30 24.16
C ARG A 199 24.49 19.66 24.67
N ASP A 200 23.18 19.88 24.74
CA ASP A 200 22.61 21.08 25.35
C ASP A 200 23.06 21.14 26.83
N PRO A 201 23.77 22.20 27.27
CA PRO A 201 24.34 22.26 28.61
C PRO A 201 23.29 22.29 29.73
N SER A 202 22.05 22.71 29.42
CA SER A 202 20.96 22.86 30.38
C SER A 202 20.07 21.63 30.49
N THR A 203 19.95 20.84 29.42
CA THR A 203 19.05 19.68 29.34
C THR A 203 19.77 18.35 29.14
N GLY A 204 21.06 18.37 28.80
CA GLY A 204 21.86 17.18 28.46
C GLY A 204 21.47 16.50 27.14
N LYS A 205 20.50 17.05 26.40
CA LYS A 205 20.00 16.49 25.15
C LYS A 205 21.02 16.65 24.02
N PRO A 206 21.21 15.65 23.14
CA PRO A 206 22.11 15.77 22.01
C PRO A 206 21.72 16.92 21.09
N VAL A 207 22.71 17.68 20.62
CA VAL A 207 22.59 18.73 19.60
C VAL A 207 23.32 18.22 18.37
N ASN A 208 22.61 18.02 17.26
CA ASN A 208 23.20 17.63 15.99
C ASN A 208 22.84 18.66 14.90
N GLN A 209 23.80 19.50 14.52
CA GLN A 209 23.54 20.64 13.64
C GLN A 209 24.57 20.74 12.54
N THR A 210 24.16 21.27 11.40
CA THR A 210 25.06 21.94 10.46
C THR A 210 24.98 23.45 10.72
N ARG A 211 26.12 24.08 11.02
CA ARG A 211 26.25 25.52 11.25
C ARG A 211 26.89 26.20 10.04
N VAL A 212 26.68 27.51 9.89
CA VAL A 212 27.24 28.27 8.78
C VAL A 212 27.91 29.58 9.23
N ARG A 213 29.09 29.83 8.65
CA ARG A 213 29.84 31.09 8.74
C ARG A 213 30.07 31.65 7.34
N THR A 214 30.25 32.95 7.24
CA THR A 214 30.61 33.62 5.99
C THR A 214 31.87 34.46 6.12
N ALA A 215 32.64 34.57 5.04
CA ALA A 215 33.78 35.48 4.93
C ALA A 215 33.87 36.09 3.52
N SER A 216 34.63 37.18 3.37
CA SER A 216 34.92 37.74 2.04
C SER A 216 36.03 36.95 1.34
N THR A 217 35.82 36.58 0.07
CA THR A 217 36.87 35.94 -0.75
C THR A 217 37.99 36.89 -1.14
N THR A 218 37.83 38.20 -0.94
CA THR A 218 38.87 39.20 -1.20
C THR A 218 39.85 39.37 -0.04
N ASN A 219 39.54 38.81 1.15
CA ASN A 219 40.44 38.85 2.28
C ASN A 219 41.39 37.63 2.24
N ALA A 220 42.68 37.88 2.02
CA ALA A 220 43.69 36.82 2.02
C ALA A 220 43.81 36.09 3.37
N ASN A 221 43.41 36.72 4.47
CA ASN A 221 43.37 36.16 5.82
C ASN A 221 41.92 36.01 6.30
N TRP A 222 41.02 35.61 5.40
CA TRP A 222 39.61 35.38 5.69
C TRP A 222 39.32 34.52 6.94
N PRO A 223 40.14 33.51 7.34
CA PRO A 223 39.82 32.71 8.52
C PRO A 223 39.72 33.53 9.81
N GLY A 224 40.47 34.65 9.90
CA GLY A 224 40.41 35.57 11.04
C GLY A 224 39.27 36.60 11.00
N SER A 225 38.41 36.58 9.98
CA SER A 225 37.38 37.63 9.74
C SER A 225 35.97 37.09 9.50
N MET A 226 35.72 35.83 9.87
CA MET A 226 34.45 35.17 9.60
C MET A 226 33.33 35.69 10.49
N THR A 227 32.12 35.71 9.94
CA THR A 227 30.88 36.03 10.67
C THR A 227 30.01 34.78 10.81
N TYR A 228 29.50 34.51 12.02
CA TYR A 228 28.53 33.43 12.25
C TYR A 228 27.15 33.84 11.76
N GLN A 229 26.52 32.96 10.97
CA GLN A 229 25.21 33.22 10.36
C GLN A 229 24.08 32.38 10.98
N GLY A 230 24.41 31.34 11.75
CA GLY A 230 23.42 30.53 12.46
C GLY A 230 23.50 29.04 12.16
N VAL A 231 22.41 28.34 12.46
CA VAL A 231 22.20 26.91 12.21
C VAL A 231 21.55 26.74 10.85
N ALA A 232 22.27 26.09 9.92
CA ALA A 232 21.81 25.85 8.57
C ALA A 232 20.81 24.70 8.47
N ILE A 233 21.14 23.59 9.12
CA ILE A 233 20.31 22.38 9.18
C ILE A 233 20.31 21.92 10.64
N ASN A 234 19.13 21.74 11.22
CA ASN A 234 19.00 21.00 12.48
C ASN A 234 18.74 19.54 12.13
N ARG A 235 19.73 18.68 12.37
CA ARG A 235 19.73 17.29 11.90
C ARG A 235 18.98 16.39 12.88
N ASP A 236 18.30 15.38 12.36
CA ASP A 236 17.61 14.41 13.18
C ASP A 236 18.62 13.53 13.92
N LEU A 237 18.24 12.97 15.08
CA LEU A 237 19.10 12.02 15.81
C LEU A 237 19.07 10.59 15.22
N ASP A 238 18.47 10.40 14.04
CA ASP A 238 18.33 9.11 13.33
C ASP A 238 19.62 8.70 12.58
N GLY A 239 20.79 8.93 13.20
CA GLY A 239 22.09 8.66 12.59
C GLY A 239 22.42 9.53 11.38
N ASP A 240 21.94 10.79 11.36
CA ASP A 240 22.30 11.79 10.36
C ASP A 240 23.79 12.17 10.47
N ASP A 241 24.44 12.23 9.31
CA ASP A 241 25.87 12.44 9.12
C ASP A 241 26.18 13.88 8.63
N SER A 242 27.45 14.15 8.30
CA SER A 242 27.89 15.38 7.60
C SER A 242 27.02 15.75 6.41
N THR A 243 26.95 17.06 6.14
CA THR A 243 26.30 17.60 4.94
C THR A 243 27.31 18.27 4.01
N ASP A 244 27.26 17.94 2.73
CA ASP A 244 28.02 18.62 1.69
C ASP A 244 27.13 19.59 0.91
N HIS A 245 27.54 20.86 0.85
CA HIS A 245 26.76 21.98 0.33
C HIS A 245 27.27 22.41 -1.04
N LYS A 246 26.35 22.88 -1.89
CA LYS A 246 26.66 23.49 -3.20
C LYS A 246 25.71 24.65 -3.48
N TYR A 247 26.12 25.57 -4.34
CA TYR A 247 25.22 26.54 -4.97
C TYR A 247 24.90 26.11 -6.40
N VAL A 248 23.65 26.19 -6.82
CA VAL A 248 23.16 25.82 -8.15
C VAL A 248 22.80 27.11 -8.90
N PRO A 249 23.69 27.64 -9.76
CA PRO A 249 23.46 28.94 -10.41
C PRO A 249 22.22 28.96 -11.29
N SER A 250 21.94 27.87 -12.01
CA SER A 250 20.78 27.74 -12.90
C SER A 250 19.43 27.77 -12.17
N MET A 251 19.42 27.44 -10.87
CA MET A 251 18.23 27.45 -10.02
C MET A 251 18.21 28.63 -9.04
N ASN A 252 19.30 29.40 -8.96
CA ASN A 252 19.52 30.45 -7.96
C ASN A 252 19.24 29.96 -6.52
N LYS A 253 19.77 28.78 -6.18
CA LYS A 253 19.54 28.11 -4.89
C LYS A 253 20.79 27.43 -4.40
N PHE A 254 20.89 27.28 -3.08
CA PHE A 254 21.80 26.33 -2.47
C PHE A 254 21.13 24.97 -2.28
N ILE A 255 21.95 23.93 -2.32
CA ILE A 255 21.57 22.57 -1.98
C ILE A 255 22.54 22.02 -0.94
N ALA A 256 22.10 20.99 -0.22
CA ALA A 256 22.97 20.18 0.61
C ALA A 256 22.56 18.72 0.51
N ILE A 257 23.52 17.80 0.55
CA ILE A 257 23.26 16.37 0.71
C ILE A 257 23.85 15.89 2.03
N GLY A 258 23.24 14.90 2.67
CA GLY A 258 23.80 14.26 3.85
C GLY A 258 23.29 12.84 3.99
N THR A 259 24.11 11.96 4.57
CA THR A 259 23.70 10.59 4.83
C THR A 259 22.82 10.52 6.08
N ALA A 260 21.79 9.68 6.07
CA ALA A 260 20.95 9.39 7.21
C ALA A 260 20.93 7.89 7.49
N ARG A 261 20.71 7.49 8.76
CA ARG A 261 20.78 6.10 9.22
C ARG A 261 22.09 5.42 8.85
N ARG A 262 23.19 6.18 9.00
CA ARG A 262 24.53 5.76 8.61
C ARG A 262 24.91 4.42 9.26
N PHE A 263 25.77 3.64 8.60
CA PHE A 263 26.17 2.28 9.00
C PHE A 263 25.04 1.22 9.09
N GLY A 264 23.78 1.59 8.87
CA GLY A 264 22.64 0.70 8.96
C GLY A 264 22.18 0.10 7.61
N PRO A 265 21.32 -0.94 7.65
CA PRO A 265 20.74 -1.57 6.45
C PRO A 265 19.79 -0.66 5.67
N PHE A 266 19.34 0.45 6.27
CA PHE A 266 18.41 1.40 5.68
C PHE A 266 19.03 2.79 5.50
N ALA A 267 20.36 2.87 5.37
CA ALA A 267 21.04 4.11 5.05
C ALA A 267 20.45 4.74 3.77
N PHE A 268 20.26 6.05 3.74
CA PHE A 268 19.83 6.80 2.55
C PHE A 268 20.45 8.20 2.51
N ILE A 269 20.42 8.88 1.35
CA ILE A 269 20.86 10.27 1.22
C ILE A 269 19.66 11.21 1.34
N LYS A 270 19.76 12.18 2.25
CA LYS A 270 18.86 13.34 2.34
C LYS A 270 19.35 14.43 1.38
N LEU A 271 18.41 15.10 0.73
CA LEU A 271 18.65 16.32 -0.05
C LEU A 271 17.95 17.48 0.65
N TYR A 272 18.59 18.64 0.66
CA TYR A 272 18.06 19.89 1.19
C TYR A 272 18.22 21.00 0.16
N GLU A 273 17.36 22.01 0.23
CA GLU A 273 17.47 23.24 -0.56
C GLU A 273 17.40 24.49 0.33
N SER A 274 17.99 25.58 -0.13
CA SER A 274 17.97 26.89 0.53
C SER A 274 18.02 28.00 -0.50
N ALA A 275 17.31 29.11 -0.26
CA ALA A 275 17.37 30.28 -1.14
C ALA A 275 18.54 31.22 -0.79
N ASP A 276 18.97 31.24 0.48
CA ASP A 276 19.92 32.20 1.04
C ASP A 276 21.27 31.58 1.44
N GLY A 277 21.36 30.24 1.48
CA GLY A 277 22.53 29.51 1.98
C GLY A 277 22.66 29.57 3.50
N ILE A 278 21.62 30.03 4.20
CA ILE A 278 21.59 30.12 5.65
C ILE A 278 20.51 29.20 6.21
N THR A 279 19.30 29.20 5.65
CA THR A 279 18.21 28.35 6.14
C THR A 279 17.88 27.27 5.12
N TYR A 280 18.05 26.00 5.49
CA TYR A 280 17.74 24.87 4.62
C TYR A 280 16.44 24.17 5.01
N LYS A 281 15.76 23.64 4.01
CA LYS A 281 14.57 22.79 4.15
C LYS A 281 14.74 21.50 3.34
N PRO A 282 14.05 20.40 3.73
CA PRO A 282 14.12 19.14 2.98
C PRO A 282 13.68 19.29 1.51
N ALA A 283 14.35 18.54 0.64
CA ALA A 283 14.11 18.41 -0.80
C ALA A 283 14.05 16.92 -1.19
N THR A 284 13.76 16.60 -2.45
CA THR A 284 13.44 15.21 -2.85
C THR A 284 14.59 14.50 -3.56
N LEU A 285 14.98 13.33 -3.06
CA LEU A 285 15.90 12.41 -3.72
C LEU A 285 15.41 10.95 -3.53
N PRO A 286 15.42 10.09 -4.57
CA PRO A 286 15.10 8.67 -4.45
C PRO A 286 15.98 7.99 -3.40
N LYS A 287 15.45 7.01 -2.67
CA LYS A 287 16.20 6.36 -1.56
C LYS A 287 16.86 5.04 -1.94
N ASN A 288 16.61 4.52 -3.15
CA ASN A 288 16.93 3.15 -3.55
C ASN A 288 18.23 3.00 -4.34
N PHE A 289 19.07 4.03 -4.39
CA PHE A 289 20.28 4.03 -5.22
C PHE A 289 21.60 3.87 -4.46
N ILE A 290 21.56 3.89 -3.12
CA ILE A 290 22.77 3.79 -2.31
C ILE A 290 23.00 2.40 -1.73
N SER A 291 24.28 2.08 -1.53
CA SER A 291 24.71 0.85 -0.87
C SER A 291 24.31 0.84 0.61
N VAL A 292 24.06 -0.37 1.13
CA VAL A 292 23.84 -0.64 2.55
C VAL A 292 25.00 -0.07 3.39
N ALA A 293 24.68 0.48 4.56
CA ALA A 293 25.64 1.03 5.51
C ALA A 293 26.44 2.23 4.96
N ALA A 294 25.87 3.00 4.02
CA ALA A 294 26.47 4.22 3.54
C ALA A 294 26.71 5.26 4.66
N HIS A 295 27.75 6.07 4.49
CA HIS A 295 28.18 7.16 5.37
C HIS A 295 29.10 8.12 4.60
N ASN A 296 29.31 9.33 5.14
CA ASN A 296 30.17 10.39 4.65
C ASN A 296 30.04 10.63 3.13
N ALA A 297 28.94 11.27 2.73
CA ALA A 297 28.64 11.54 1.33
C ALA A 297 29.14 12.92 0.89
N GLY A 298 29.58 13.03 -0.35
CA GLY A 298 29.93 14.28 -1.03
C GLY A 298 29.38 14.33 -2.45
N ILE A 299 29.16 15.53 -2.96
CA ILE A 299 28.62 15.77 -4.30
C ILE A 299 29.58 16.66 -5.08
N THR A 300 29.70 16.44 -6.38
CA THR A 300 30.57 17.26 -7.22
C THR A 300 30.10 18.71 -7.27
N GLY A 301 31.05 19.63 -7.24
CA GLY A 301 30.87 21.03 -7.67
C GLY A 301 32.07 21.46 -8.51
N ASN A 302 31.96 22.61 -9.18
CA ASN A 302 33.11 23.26 -9.79
C ASN A 302 34.08 23.80 -8.72
N GLU A 303 35.15 24.49 -9.16
CA GLU A 303 36.15 25.09 -8.28
C GLU A 303 35.58 26.01 -7.19
N LEU A 304 34.39 26.59 -7.39
CA LEU A 304 33.72 27.49 -6.44
C LEU A 304 32.73 26.76 -5.52
N GLY A 305 32.64 25.42 -5.57
CA GLY A 305 31.60 24.67 -4.86
C GLY A 305 30.21 24.88 -5.46
N GLN A 306 30.12 25.13 -6.78
CA GLN A 306 28.84 25.30 -7.47
C GLN A 306 28.49 24.07 -8.31
N PHE A 307 27.25 23.62 -8.23
CA PHE A 307 26.71 22.51 -9.00
C PHE A 307 26.16 23.01 -10.33
N ASP A 308 26.74 22.55 -11.44
CA ASP A 308 26.30 22.90 -12.79
C ASP A 308 25.37 21.82 -13.34
N THR A 309 24.07 22.12 -13.45
CA THR A 309 23.05 21.17 -13.89
C THR A 309 23.23 20.68 -15.33
N SER A 310 24.06 21.34 -16.13
CA SER A 310 24.38 20.90 -17.50
C SER A 310 25.49 19.84 -17.56
N LYS A 311 26.17 19.57 -16.43
CA LYS A 311 27.31 18.67 -16.34
C LYS A 311 26.93 17.27 -15.83
N ASN A 312 27.82 16.32 -16.11
CA ASN A 312 27.73 14.93 -15.64
C ASN A 312 28.15 14.82 -14.17
N ASN A 313 27.35 15.40 -13.28
CA ASN A 313 27.65 15.42 -11.86
C ASN A 313 27.66 14.02 -11.22
N ARG A 314 28.35 13.93 -10.08
CA ARG A 314 28.49 12.70 -9.30
C ARG A 314 28.18 12.95 -7.84
N ILE A 315 27.63 11.92 -7.20
CA ILE A 315 27.58 11.77 -5.76
C ILE A 315 28.48 10.59 -5.40
N ALA A 316 29.26 10.73 -4.33
CA ALA A 316 30.13 9.67 -3.81
C ALA A 316 29.94 9.53 -2.30
N TYR A 317 30.10 8.32 -1.77
CA TYR A 317 29.93 8.02 -0.36
C TYR A 317 30.72 6.77 0.03
N ALA A 318 31.13 6.68 1.30
CA ALA A 318 31.70 5.47 1.85
C ALA A 318 30.59 4.50 2.27
N TYR A 319 30.87 3.19 2.28
CA TYR A 319 29.94 2.20 2.80
C TYR A 319 30.65 0.94 3.33
N GLY A 320 30.04 0.33 4.35
CA GLY A 320 30.51 -0.92 4.95
C GLY A 320 30.10 -1.04 6.41
N THR A 321 29.91 -2.28 6.88
CA THR A 321 29.45 -2.58 8.25
C THR A 321 30.60 -2.83 9.23
N VAL A 322 31.82 -3.02 8.72
CA VAL A 322 33.03 -3.23 9.53
C VAL A 322 33.74 -1.89 9.66
N TRP A 323 33.99 -1.47 10.91
CA TRP A 323 34.71 -0.22 11.18
C TRP A 323 36.07 -0.21 10.48
N ALA A 324 36.40 0.93 9.85
CA ALA A 324 37.64 1.11 9.12
C ALA A 324 37.90 0.13 7.96
N TYR A 325 36.86 -0.55 7.45
CA TYR A 325 36.93 -1.39 6.26
C TYR A 325 35.77 -1.02 5.33
N TRP A 326 35.96 0.04 4.56
CA TRP A 326 34.90 0.67 3.79
C TRP A 326 35.27 0.80 2.32
N TYR A 327 34.30 0.49 1.47
CA TYR A 327 34.32 0.81 0.06
C TYR A 327 33.97 2.30 -0.13
N THR A 328 34.36 2.88 -1.26
CA THR A 328 33.82 4.16 -1.71
C THR A 328 33.06 3.94 -3.01
N ALA A 329 31.77 4.26 -3.01
CA ALA A 329 30.92 4.19 -4.19
C ALA A 329 30.75 5.57 -4.83
N MET A 330 30.42 5.58 -6.12
CA MET A 330 30.06 6.77 -6.88
C MET A 330 28.86 6.48 -7.79
N ASN A 331 27.92 7.42 -7.86
CA ASN A 331 26.76 7.36 -8.73
C ASN A 331 26.62 8.65 -9.56
N PRO A 332 26.07 8.58 -10.78
CA PRO A 332 25.57 9.76 -11.49
C PRO A 332 24.43 10.42 -10.73
N ILE A 333 24.40 11.75 -10.75
CA ILE A 333 23.31 12.55 -10.17
C ILE A 333 22.94 13.69 -11.10
N SER A 334 21.64 13.95 -11.22
CA SER A 334 21.08 15.11 -11.93
C SER A 334 20.04 15.76 -11.06
N LEU A 335 19.93 17.10 -11.13
CA LEU A 335 18.99 17.90 -10.36
C LEU A 335 18.06 18.68 -11.29
N THR A 336 16.79 18.78 -10.92
CA THR A 336 15.77 19.59 -11.59
C THR A 336 15.03 20.47 -10.58
N ASP A 337 14.54 21.62 -11.05
CA ASP A 337 13.77 22.56 -10.22
C ASP A 337 12.28 22.33 -10.47
N SER A 338 11.60 21.58 -9.59
CA SER A 338 10.18 21.23 -9.75
C SER A 338 9.31 22.07 -8.83
N ALA A 339 8.62 23.07 -9.38
CA ALA A 339 7.64 23.88 -8.64
C ALA A 339 6.29 23.20 -8.42
N LEU A 340 6.05 22.07 -9.10
CA LEU A 340 4.83 21.31 -8.96
C LEU A 340 4.84 20.50 -7.64
N PRO A 341 3.68 20.34 -6.98
CA PRO A 341 3.54 19.47 -5.80
C PRO A 341 3.94 18.03 -6.09
N ALA A 342 4.32 17.29 -5.04
CA ALA A 342 4.51 15.85 -5.13
C ALA A 342 3.19 15.13 -5.45
N VAL A 343 3.25 14.06 -6.25
CA VAL A 343 2.07 13.25 -6.58
C VAL A 343 1.53 12.58 -5.30
N PRO A 344 0.23 12.74 -4.96
CA PRO A 344 -0.36 12.10 -3.79
C PRO A 344 -0.32 10.57 -3.83
N ILE A 345 -0.35 9.93 -2.65
CA ILE A 345 -0.53 8.48 -2.52
C ILE A 345 -1.92 8.20 -1.95
N ILE A 346 -2.75 7.49 -2.71
CA ILE A 346 -4.06 7.02 -2.24
C ILE A 346 -3.85 5.73 -1.46
N LYS A 347 -4.38 5.69 -0.23
CA LYS A 347 -4.33 4.55 0.68
C LYS A 347 -5.53 3.63 0.53
N ALA A 348 -6.71 4.20 0.31
CA ALA A 348 -7.94 3.44 0.11
C ALA A 348 -9.02 4.29 -0.59
N ALA A 349 -9.95 3.62 -1.27
CA ALA A 349 -11.24 4.15 -1.67
C ALA A 349 -12.33 3.26 -1.08
N ILE A 350 -13.07 3.77 -0.10
CA ILE A 350 -14.10 3.01 0.63
C ILE A 350 -15.47 3.35 0.06
N ALA A 351 -16.13 2.37 -0.56
CA ALA A 351 -17.48 2.55 -1.10
C ALA A 351 -18.53 2.75 0.02
N GLY A 352 -19.52 3.60 -0.23
CA GLY A 352 -20.72 3.73 0.58
C GLY A 352 -21.96 3.90 -0.30
N ASN A 353 -23.12 4.14 0.30
CA ASN A 353 -24.36 4.33 -0.45
C ASN A 353 -24.32 5.65 -1.25
N GLY A 354 -24.20 5.56 -2.56
CA GLY A 354 -24.11 6.70 -3.47
C GLY A 354 -22.85 7.56 -3.27
N GLN A 355 -21.81 6.99 -2.66
CA GLN A 355 -20.59 7.73 -2.33
C GLN A 355 -19.34 6.84 -2.28
N ALA A 356 -18.16 7.46 -2.32
CA ALA A 356 -16.88 6.82 -2.06
C ALA A 356 -15.99 7.75 -1.23
N THR A 357 -15.41 7.24 -0.14
CA THR A 357 -14.50 7.97 0.73
C THR A 357 -13.06 7.62 0.39
N LEU A 358 -12.30 8.60 -0.10
CA LEU A 358 -10.89 8.47 -0.43
C LEU A 358 -10.03 8.83 0.77
N HIS A 359 -9.14 7.91 1.15
CA HIS A 359 -8.08 8.15 2.11
C HIS A 359 -6.77 8.30 1.33
N PHE A 360 -6.13 9.47 1.41
CA PHE A 360 -4.83 9.73 0.76
C PHE A 360 -3.89 10.50 1.70
N ARG A 361 -2.58 10.38 1.49
CA ARG A 361 -1.58 11.13 2.27
C ARG A 361 -1.51 12.57 1.79
N THR A 362 -1.67 13.51 2.73
CA THR A 362 -1.36 14.93 2.51
C THR A 362 0.12 15.20 2.77
N SER A 363 0.73 16.14 2.06
CA SER A 363 2.14 16.52 2.23
C SER A 363 2.41 17.33 3.50
N GLY A 364 1.37 17.95 4.07
CA GLY A 364 1.49 18.91 5.18
C GLY A 364 2.03 20.28 4.76
N VAL A 365 2.26 20.53 3.46
CA VAL A 365 2.75 21.81 2.94
C VAL A 365 1.63 22.84 2.98
N ALA A 366 1.88 23.98 3.63
CA ALA A 366 0.92 25.06 3.74
C ALA A 366 0.54 25.63 2.35
N GLY A 367 -0.76 25.74 2.07
CA GLY A 367 -1.29 26.29 0.83
C GLY A 367 -1.46 25.28 -0.32
N GLU A 368 -1.11 24.00 -0.13
CA GLU A 368 -1.49 22.96 -1.08
C GLU A 368 -3.00 22.63 -0.98
N THR A 369 -3.59 22.37 -2.14
CA THR A 369 -4.96 21.85 -2.27
C THR A 369 -4.92 20.58 -3.11
N TYR A 370 -6.01 19.83 -3.10
CA TYR A 370 -6.14 18.59 -3.84
C TYR A 370 -7.31 18.66 -4.81
N LYS A 371 -7.16 17.94 -5.94
CA LYS A 371 -8.23 17.67 -6.88
C LYS A 371 -8.50 16.17 -6.90
N VAL A 372 -9.75 15.78 -6.76
CA VAL A 372 -10.20 14.40 -6.93
C VAL A 372 -10.82 14.29 -8.32
N LYS A 373 -10.20 13.49 -9.19
CA LYS A 373 -10.73 13.21 -10.53
C LYS A 373 -11.32 11.82 -10.54
N TYR A 374 -12.49 11.66 -11.15
CA TYR A 374 -13.17 10.37 -11.22
C TYR A 374 -14.01 10.17 -12.48
N GLY A 375 -14.29 8.91 -12.81
CA GLY A 375 -15.13 8.49 -13.94
C GLY A 375 -15.48 7.01 -13.88
N THR A 376 -16.30 6.53 -14.81
CA THR A 376 -16.82 5.14 -14.84
C THR A 376 -16.00 4.18 -15.70
N ALA A 377 -14.90 4.66 -16.29
CA ALA A 377 -13.98 3.84 -17.09
C ALA A 377 -12.54 4.08 -16.64
N SER A 378 -11.73 3.01 -16.61
CA SER A 378 -10.35 3.09 -16.16
C SER A 378 -9.53 4.06 -17.02
N GLY A 379 -8.71 4.92 -16.40
CA GLY A 379 -7.93 5.95 -17.07
C GLY A 379 -8.74 7.12 -17.64
N SER A 380 -10.08 7.12 -17.53
CA SER A 380 -10.96 8.18 -18.01
C SER A 380 -11.70 8.88 -16.87
N TYR A 381 -11.31 10.12 -16.60
CA TYR A 381 -11.87 10.93 -15.51
C TYR A 381 -12.76 12.04 -16.07
N THR A 382 -14.06 11.80 -16.12
CA THR A 382 -15.06 12.75 -16.67
C THR A 382 -15.47 13.83 -15.68
N SER A 383 -15.16 13.65 -14.39
CA SER A 383 -15.47 14.58 -13.30
C SER A 383 -14.21 14.99 -12.55
N THR A 384 -14.16 16.24 -12.08
CA THR A 384 -13.06 16.77 -11.26
C THR A 384 -13.63 17.66 -10.14
N LEU A 385 -13.32 17.31 -8.90
CA LEU A 385 -13.57 18.11 -7.70
C LEU A 385 -12.28 18.84 -7.35
N THR A 386 -12.38 20.10 -6.90
CA THR A 386 -11.22 20.96 -6.62
C THR A 386 -11.35 21.63 -5.24
N GLY A 387 -10.27 22.23 -4.74
CA GLY A 387 -10.28 22.98 -3.48
C GLY A 387 -10.32 22.10 -2.23
N ILE A 388 -9.95 20.83 -2.35
CA ILE A 388 -9.94 19.88 -1.22
C ILE A 388 -8.71 20.17 -0.37
N THR A 389 -8.87 20.30 0.95
CA THR A 389 -7.77 20.65 1.88
C THR A 389 -7.47 19.57 2.91
N ALA A 390 -8.30 18.53 2.99
CA ALA A 390 -8.20 17.49 4.00
C ALA A 390 -8.41 16.09 3.42
N SER A 391 -7.86 15.11 4.13
CA SER A 391 -8.07 13.68 3.92
C SER A 391 -8.55 13.07 5.25
N PRO A 392 -9.55 12.17 5.24
CA PRO A 392 -10.23 11.62 4.07
C PRO A 392 -11.16 12.62 3.37
N TYR A 393 -11.51 12.34 2.10
CA TYR A 393 -12.49 13.10 1.33
C TYR A 393 -13.57 12.21 0.74
N THR A 394 -14.85 12.57 0.93
CA THR A 394 -15.99 11.79 0.43
C THR A 394 -16.55 12.39 -0.86
N VAL A 395 -16.53 11.60 -1.93
CA VAL A 395 -17.22 11.89 -3.19
C VAL A 395 -18.65 11.38 -3.09
N THR A 396 -19.64 12.25 -3.25
CA THR A 396 -21.09 11.92 -3.16
C THR A 396 -21.78 11.98 -4.53
N GLY A 397 -23.02 11.48 -4.62
CA GLY A 397 -23.83 11.53 -5.85
C GLY A 397 -23.42 10.50 -6.89
N LEU A 398 -22.72 9.45 -6.47
CA LEU A 398 -22.34 8.33 -7.31
C LEU A 398 -23.52 7.36 -7.45
N THR A 399 -23.57 6.59 -8.54
CA THR A 399 -24.61 5.58 -8.76
C THR A 399 -24.19 4.25 -8.17
N ASN A 400 -25.04 3.63 -7.35
CA ASN A 400 -24.76 2.31 -6.78
C ASN A 400 -24.66 1.22 -7.86
N GLY A 401 -23.77 0.26 -7.66
CA GLY A 401 -23.50 -0.82 -8.63
C GLY A 401 -22.70 -0.38 -9.86
N THR A 402 -22.36 0.90 -9.99
CA THR A 402 -21.49 1.40 -11.07
C THR A 402 -20.05 1.53 -10.55
N PRO A 403 -19.05 0.90 -11.17
CA PRO A 403 -17.66 1.08 -10.77
C PRO A 403 -17.20 2.49 -11.10
N TYR A 404 -16.55 3.14 -10.13
CA TYR A 404 -15.88 4.42 -10.32
C TYR A 404 -14.39 4.29 -10.07
N TYR A 405 -13.62 4.99 -10.89
CA TYR A 405 -12.18 5.05 -10.83
C TYR A 405 -11.75 6.45 -10.40
N PHE A 406 -10.85 6.53 -9.44
CA PHE A 406 -10.43 7.76 -8.78
C PHE A 406 -8.93 7.96 -8.90
N THR A 407 -8.52 9.20 -9.11
CA THR A 407 -7.14 9.66 -8.88
C THR A 407 -7.16 10.97 -8.12
N VAL A 408 -6.06 11.28 -7.44
CA VAL A 408 -5.88 12.52 -6.69
C VAL A 408 -4.68 13.27 -7.28
N VAL A 409 -4.82 14.58 -7.42
CA VAL A 409 -3.78 15.50 -7.87
C VAL A 409 -3.55 16.52 -6.75
N ALA A 410 -2.30 16.82 -6.43
CA ALA A 410 -1.96 17.94 -5.57
C ALA A 410 -1.77 19.20 -6.43
N SER A 411 -2.19 20.34 -5.90
CA SER A 411 -2.17 21.63 -6.59
C SER A 411 -1.60 22.71 -5.67
N ASN A 412 -0.69 23.53 -6.20
CA ASN A 412 -0.19 24.75 -5.56
C ASN A 412 -0.18 25.91 -6.57
N ALA A 413 0.40 27.05 -6.19
CA ALA A 413 0.50 28.24 -7.05
C ALA A 413 1.28 28.01 -8.36
N SER A 414 2.14 26.98 -8.41
CA SER A 414 2.95 26.63 -9.57
C SER A 414 2.23 25.70 -10.55
N GLY A 415 1.12 25.06 -10.14
CA GLY A 415 0.34 24.15 -10.96
C GLY A 415 0.00 22.83 -10.28
N ASP A 416 -0.36 21.85 -11.11
CA ASP A 416 -0.80 20.52 -10.70
C ASP A 416 0.35 19.50 -10.75
N SER A 417 0.38 18.60 -9.77
CA SER A 417 1.17 17.37 -9.86
C SER A 417 0.67 16.46 -10.99
N GLY A 418 1.39 15.37 -11.25
CA GLY A 418 0.83 14.22 -11.96
C GLY A 418 -0.35 13.60 -11.20
N ASN A 419 -1.14 12.76 -11.89
CA ASN A 419 -2.19 11.95 -11.28
C ASN A 419 -1.57 10.88 -10.37
N ALA A 420 -2.11 10.70 -9.17
CA ALA A 420 -1.80 9.55 -8.31
C ALA A 420 -2.15 8.22 -9.00
N GLN A 421 -1.54 7.13 -8.50
CA GLN A 421 -1.97 5.78 -8.88
C GLN A 421 -3.48 5.64 -8.66
N GLN A 422 -4.17 5.21 -9.71
CA GLN A 422 -5.62 5.09 -9.74
C GLN A 422 -6.10 4.00 -8.78
N VAL A 423 -7.21 4.26 -8.10
CA VAL A 423 -7.95 3.28 -7.31
C VAL A 423 -9.39 3.21 -7.81
N SER A 424 -10.14 2.18 -7.42
CA SER A 424 -11.56 2.07 -7.76
C SER A 424 -12.42 1.78 -6.54
N ALA A 425 -13.67 2.21 -6.60
CA ALA A 425 -14.71 1.82 -5.66
C ALA A 425 -16.05 1.70 -6.40
N THR A 426 -16.87 0.73 -6.02
CA THR A 426 -18.22 0.55 -6.52
C THR A 426 -19.18 0.87 -5.39
N PRO A 427 -19.86 2.04 -5.39
CA PRO A 427 -20.84 2.40 -4.38
C PRO A 427 -21.92 1.33 -4.24
N LEU A 428 -22.35 1.06 -3.01
CA LEU A 428 -23.35 0.05 -2.69
C LEU A 428 -24.33 0.58 -1.66
N ALA A 429 -25.63 0.34 -1.89
CA ALA A 429 -26.68 0.61 -0.91
C ALA A 429 -26.74 -0.53 0.11
N LEU A 430 -25.85 -0.47 1.11
CA LEU A 430 -25.83 -1.45 2.20
C LEU A 430 -26.57 -0.91 3.42
N THR A 431 -27.24 -1.81 4.14
CA THR A 431 -27.82 -1.54 5.46
C THR A 431 -27.02 -2.26 6.53
N ALA A 432 -26.89 -1.66 7.72
CA ALA A 432 -26.25 -2.35 8.83
C ALA A 432 -27.15 -3.49 9.32
N SER A 433 -26.62 -4.71 9.39
CA SER A 433 -27.32 -5.85 9.95
C SER A 433 -27.43 -5.70 11.49
N PRO A 434 -28.51 -6.22 12.10
CA PRO A 434 -28.58 -6.38 13.55
C PRO A 434 -27.41 -7.21 14.09
N ARG A 435 -27.01 -6.96 15.33
CA ARG A 435 -26.00 -7.71 16.08
C ARG A 435 -26.68 -8.32 17.30
N SER A 436 -27.51 -9.32 17.05
CA SER A 436 -28.43 -9.93 18.02
C SER A 436 -27.70 -10.77 19.07
N GLY A 437 -26.48 -11.21 18.77
CA GLY A 437 -25.62 -11.93 19.70
C GLY A 437 -24.18 -11.98 19.21
N VAL A 438 -23.28 -12.34 20.12
CA VAL A 438 -21.86 -12.57 19.83
C VAL A 438 -21.37 -13.76 20.62
N THR A 439 -20.58 -14.61 19.98
CA THR A 439 -19.83 -15.70 20.61
C THR A 439 -18.38 -15.58 20.20
N VAL A 440 -17.47 -15.95 21.10
CA VAL A 440 -16.03 -15.84 20.88
C VAL A 440 -15.35 -17.12 21.31
N SER A 441 -14.18 -17.40 20.74
CA SER A 441 -13.34 -18.52 21.14
C SER A 441 -12.86 -18.42 22.59
N SER A 442 -12.47 -17.22 23.02
CA SER A 442 -12.01 -16.94 24.37
C SER A 442 -12.16 -15.45 24.70
N GLN A 443 -12.04 -15.08 25.98
CA GLN A 443 -12.03 -13.68 26.41
C GLN A 443 -11.25 -13.48 27.71
N ILE A 444 -10.83 -12.23 27.97
CA ILE A 444 -10.25 -11.81 29.25
C ILE A 444 -11.19 -10.85 30.01
N ALA A 445 -11.02 -10.74 31.33
CA ALA A 445 -11.85 -9.90 32.17
C ALA A 445 -11.72 -8.41 31.78
N GLY A 446 -12.86 -7.71 31.64
CA GLY A 446 -12.93 -6.32 31.22
C GLY A 446 -12.87 -6.10 29.70
N TRP A 447 -12.73 -7.18 28.90
CA TRP A 447 -12.65 -7.15 27.45
C TRP A 447 -13.57 -8.22 26.85
N GLU A 448 -14.81 -8.26 27.34
CA GLU A 448 -15.80 -9.30 27.04
C GLU A 448 -16.32 -9.21 25.60
N ALA A 449 -16.85 -10.33 25.10
CA ALA A 449 -17.36 -10.47 23.73
C ALA A 449 -18.34 -9.37 23.30
N SER A 450 -19.16 -8.86 24.22
CA SER A 450 -20.14 -7.79 23.95
C SER A 450 -19.51 -6.51 23.42
N LYS A 451 -18.24 -6.23 23.76
CA LYS A 451 -17.50 -5.06 23.25
C LYS A 451 -17.19 -5.15 21.77
N ALA A 452 -17.15 -6.35 21.19
CA ALA A 452 -16.97 -6.50 19.74
C ALA A 452 -18.19 -6.04 18.93
N ILE A 453 -19.34 -5.77 19.56
CA ILE A 453 -20.60 -5.43 18.86
C ILE A 453 -21.35 -4.23 19.45
N ASP A 454 -20.74 -3.48 20.38
CA ASP A 454 -21.40 -2.37 21.09
C ASP A 454 -21.40 -1.05 20.29
N ALA A 455 -20.74 -1.01 19.14
CA ALA A 455 -20.58 0.17 18.28
C ALA A 455 -19.74 1.31 18.89
N ASP A 456 -19.11 1.11 20.05
CA ASP A 456 -18.20 2.09 20.64
C ASP A 456 -16.76 1.77 20.23
N PRO A 457 -16.15 2.57 19.35
CA PRO A 457 -14.77 2.31 18.90
C PRO A 457 -13.73 2.43 20.03
N ASN A 458 -14.10 2.92 21.21
CA ASN A 458 -13.19 3.09 22.35
C ASN A 458 -13.22 1.91 23.32
N THR A 459 -14.16 0.96 23.18
CA THR A 459 -14.12 -0.31 23.88
C THR A 459 -13.45 -1.36 22.99
N THR A 460 -13.06 -2.50 23.56
CA THR A 460 -12.40 -3.55 22.79
C THR A 460 -12.67 -4.91 23.42
N TRP A 461 -12.97 -5.90 22.58
CA TRP A 461 -12.91 -7.31 22.95
C TRP A 461 -11.50 -7.85 22.73
N SER A 462 -11.04 -8.75 23.60
CA SER A 462 -9.76 -9.46 23.46
C SER A 462 -9.94 -10.94 23.74
N SER A 463 -9.34 -11.78 22.89
CA SER A 463 -9.08 -13.18 23.20
C SER A 463 -8.12 -13.33 24.39
N ALA A 464 -7.99 -14.56 24.89
CA ALA A 464 -6.87 -14.95 25.75
C ALA A 464 -5.53 -14.82 25.01
N GLY A 465 -4.45 -14.72 25.81
CA GLY A 465 -3.08 -14.59 25.32
C GLY A 465 -2.44 -15.91 24.91
N HIS A 466 -1.63 -15.87 23.84
CA HIS A 466 -0.92 -17.02 23.28
C HIS A 466 0.59 -16.77 23.15
N SER A 467 1.37 -17.84 23.27
CA SER A 467 2.83 -17.78 23.08
C SER A 467 3.28 -17.80 21.62
N SER A 468 2.37 -18.13 20.69
CA SER A 468 2.64 -18.23 19.26
C SER A 468 1.60 -17.45 18.46
N ASN A 469 2.02 -16.76 17.41
CA ASN A 469 1.10 -16.12 16.48
C ASN A 469 0.30 -17.12 15.65
N ALA A 470 0.75 -18.38 15.53
CA ALA A 470 0.07 -19.43 14.77
C ALA A 470 -1.17 -20.01 15.47
N SER A 471 -1.47 -19.57 16.70
CA SER A 471 -2.73 -19.89 17.37
C SER A 471 -3.94 -19.34 16.60
N THR A 472 -5.11 -19.96 16.80
CA THR A 472 -6.36 -19.51 16.17
C THR A 472 -7.32 -18.96 17.22
N GLU A 473 -7.97 -17.85 16.88
CA GLU A 473 -9.02 -17.22 17.69
C GLU A 473 -10.09 -16.69 16.76
N TRP A 474 -11.32 -16.55 17.24
CA TRP A 474 -12.43 -16.10 16.44
C TRP A 474 -13.49 -15.34 17.23
N VAL A 475 -14.20 -14.46 16.52
CA VAL A 475 -15.44 -13.84 16.97
C VAL A 475 -16.53 -14.11 15.95
N THR A 476 -17.68 -14.57 16.42
CA THR A 476 -18.86 -14.86 15.61
C THR A 476 -20.00 -13.95 16.05
N VAL A 477 -20.55 -13.20 15.12
CA VAL A 477 -21.70 -12.32 15.33
C VAL A 477 -22.94 -12.97 14.73
N ASP A 478 -24.00 -13.07 15.54
CA ASP A 478 -25.32 -13.54 15.14
C ASP A 478 -26.19 -12.34 14.73
N THR A 479 -26.67 -12.34 13.49
CA THR A 479 -27.53 -11.30 12.94
C THR A 479 -29.03 -11.51 13.20
N GLY A 480 -29.39 -12.59 13.91
CA GLY A 480 -30.74 -12.98 14.32
C GLY A 480 -31.55 -13.74 13.26
N ALA A 481 -31.25 -13.53 11.98
CA ALA A 481 -31.91 -14.19 10.84
C ALA A 481 -30.93 -14.26 9.66
N ALA A 482 -31.11 -15.20 8.73
CA ALA A 482 -30.24 -15.29 7.57
C ALA A 482 -30.43 -14.11 6.60
N ARG A 483 -29.32 -13.55 6.13
CA ARG A 483 -29.23 -12.30 5.35
C ARG A 483 -28.21 -12.45 4.23
N MET A 484 -28.30 -11.57 3.24
CA MET A 484 -27.28 -11.44 2.19
C MET A 484 -26.19 -10.50 2.66
N VAL A 485 -25.21 -11.06 3.37
CA VAL A 485 -24.06 -10.32 3.91
C VAL A 485 -23.15 -9.92 2.77
N GLN A 486 -22.92 -8.62 2.60
CA GLN A 486 -22.12 -8.07 1.50
C GLN A 486 -20.81 -7.45 1.99
N ARG A 487 -20.78 -7.01 3.25
CA ARG A 487 -19.61 -6.32 3.79
C ARG A 487 -19.48 -6.60 5.26
N VAL A 488 -18.23 -6.70 5.67
CA VAL A 488 -17.84 -6.63 7.08
C VAL A 488 -16.90 -5.47 7.25
N THR A 489 -17.16 -4.65 8.27
CA THR A 489 -16.31 -3.54 8.66
C THR A 489 -15.74 -3.82 10.05
N LEU A 490 -14.42 -3.95 10.13
CA LEU A 490 -13.69 -4.22 11.38
C LEU A 490 -13.03 -2.95 11.89
N THR A 491 -13.27 -2.62 13.15
CA THR A 491 -12.60 -1.50 13.81
C THR A 491 -11.45 -2.03 14.67
N PRO A 492 -10.20 -1.63 14.41
CA PRO A 492 -9.08 -1.96 15.28
C PRO A 492 -9.24 -1.37 16.68
N ARG A 493 -8.55 -1.96 17.66
CA ARG A 493 -8.41 -1.39 19.00
C ARG A 493 -7.96 0.07 18.92
N GLN A 494 -8.63 0.96 19.65
CA GLN A 494 -8.24 2.36 19.74
C GLN A 494 -7.50 2.65 21.06
N PRO A 495 -6.53 3.60 21.06
CA PRO A 495 -6.04 4.38 19.91
C PRO A 495 -4.87 3.72 19.14
N ASN A 496 -4.41 2.51 19.52
CA ASN A 496 -3.10 2.00 19.12
C ASN A 496 -3.08 0.77 18.19
N GLU A 497 -4.22 0.31 17.66
CA GLU A 497 -4.35 -0.73 16.62
C GLU A 497 -3.68 -2.09 16.95
N LEU A 498 -3.25 -2.28 18.21
CA LEU A 498 -2.48 -3.44 18.64
C LEU A 498 -3.31 -4.72 18.61
N SER A 499 -2.64 -5.85 18.41
CA SER A 499 -3.24 -7.20 18.34
C SER A 499 -4.39 -7.36 17.34
N TYR A 500 -4.44 -6.55 16.28
CA TYR A 500 -5.24 -6.82 15.09
C TYR A 500 -4.72 -8.08 14.37
N PRO A 501 -5.58 -8.97 13.83
CA PRO A 501 -5.12 -10.24 13.27
C PRO A 501 -4.19 -10.04 12.06
N SER A 502 -3.04 -10.71 12.09
CA SER A 502 -2.05 -10.71 11.02
C SER A 502 -2.51 -11.55 9.82
N LYS A 503 -3.31 -12.60 10.08
CA LYS A 503 -3.95 -13.42 9.05
C LYS A 503 -5.32 -13.92 9.48
N PHE A 504 -6.35 -13.74 8.67
CA PHE A 504 -7.70 -14.22 9.00
C PHE A 504 -8.61 -14.43 7.79
N ASN A 505 -9.68 -15.18 8.02
CA ASN A 505 -10.80 -15.37 7.09
C ASN A 505 -12.07 -14.72 7.66
N ILE A 506 -12.91 -14.19 6.78
CA ILE A 506 -14.29 -13.84 7.11
C ILE A 506 -15.17 -14.96 6.60
N GLN A 507 -16.05 -15.48 7.45
CA GLN A 507 -16.85 -16.67 7.15
C GLN A 507 -18.32 -16.41 7.44
N VAL A 508 -19.21 -17.00 6.66
CA VAL A 508 -20.66 -16.86 6.80
C VAL A 508 -21.29 -18.25 6.91
N SER A 509 -22.32 -18.38 7.74
CA SER A 509 -23.02 -19.64 8.01
C SER A 509 -24.50 -19.42 8.28
N THR A 510 -25.36 -20.33 7.83
CA THR A 510 -26.80 -20.35 8.15
C THR A 510 -27.09 -21.07 9.47
N ASP A 511 -26.28 -22.07 9.84
CA ASP A 511 -26.52 -23.02 10.92
C ASP A 511 -25.51 -22.93 12.08
N ASN A 512 -24.49 -22.07 11.95
CA ASN A 512 -23.34 -21.92 12.86
C ASN A 512 -22.40 -23.16 12.92
N ALA A 513 -22.57 -24.13 12.01
CA ALA A 513 -21.79 -25.36 11.95
C ALA A 513 -21.04 -25.50 10.62
N THR A 514 -21.72 -25.20 9.52
CA THR A 514 -21.20 -25.24 8.16
C THR A 514 -20.84 -23.83 7.71
N TRP A 515 -19.58 -23.60 7.33
CA TRP A 515 -19.05 -22.26 7.06
C TRP A 515 -18.57 -22.10 5.63
N VAL A 516 -18.84 -20.93 5.05
CA VAL A 516 -18.36 -20.49 3.74
C VAL A 516 -17.46 -19.28 3.92
N ASN A 517 -16.29 -19.24 3.27
CA ASN A 517 -15.39 -18.09 3.33
C ASN A 517 -15.85 -16.98 2.35
N ALA A 518 -15.78 -15.73 2.78
CA ALA A 518 -16.18 -14.53 2.03
C ALA A 518 -15.14 -14.06 0.99
N ASP A 519 -14.52 -14.99 0.27
CA ASP A 519 -13.56 -14.74 -0.83
C ASP A 519 -12.25 -14.05 -0.45
N TYR A 520 -11.82 -14.12 0.82
CA TYR A 520 -10.53 -13.57 1.26
C TYR A 520 -9.69 -14.53 2.12
N ASP A 521 -8.39 -14.63 1.81
CA ASP A 521 -7.33 -14.99 2.75
C ASP A 521 -6.56 -13.71 3.12
N ILE A 522 -7.01 -13.02 4.17
CA ILE A 522 -6.55 -11.66 4.47
C ILE A 522 -5.23 -11.76 5.23
N ARG A 523 -4.15 -11.21 4.66
CA ARG A 523 -2.88 -10.97 5.36
C ARG A 523 -2.66 -9.48 5.60
N GLN A 524 -2.35 -9.11 6.83
CA GLN A 524 -2.02 -7.74 7.22
C GLN A 524 -0.67 -7.69 7.91
N TYR A 525 0.23 -6.87 7.37
CA TYR A 525 1.62 -6.76 7.86
C TYR A 525 1.84 -5.61 8.85
N ARG A 526 0.88 -4.67 8.96
CA ARG A 526 0.70 -3.62 9.99
C ARG A 526 -0.45 -2.71 9.53
N ILE A 527 -1.32 -2.27 10.44
CA ILE A 527 -2.24 -1.17 10.16
C ILE A 527 -1.51 0.14 10.54
N GLU A 528 -1.58 1.15 9.66
CA GLU A 528 -1.02 2.50 9.88
C GLU A 528 -2.13 3.55 10.10
N SER A 529 -3.32 3.13 10.56
CA SER A 529 -4.50 4.00 10.58
C SER A 529 -5.58 3.48 11.52
N PRO A 530 -6.08 4.31 12.46
CA PRO A 530 -7.16 3.92 13.37
C PRO A 530 -8.52 3.79 12.65
N ALA A 531 -8.53 3.96 11.34
CA ALA A 531 -9.70 3.85 10.50
C ALA A 531 -10.27 2.43 10.49
N ARG A 532 -11.59 2.35 10.26
CA ARG A 532 -12.30 1.09 10.07
C ARG A 532 -11.81 0.40 8.80
N ASN A 533 -11.47 -0.88 8.90
CA ASN A 533 -11.12 -1.72 7.76
C ASN A 533 -12.41 -2.29 7.14
N VAL A 534 -12.61 -2.01 5.86
CA VAL A 534 -13.82 -2.44 5.14
C VAL A 534 -13.48 -3.59 4.22
N TYR A 535 -14.22 -4.68 4.37
CA TYR A 535 -14.13 -5.89 3.56
C TYR A 535 -15.48 -6.08 2.86
N ASP A 536 -15.63 -5.44 1.71
CA ASP A 536 -16.68 -5.78 0.75
C ASP A 536 -16.42 -7.19 0.23
N PHE A 537 -17.44 -8.04 0.12
CA PHE A 537 -17.33 -9.36 -0.49
C PHE A 537 -17.44 -9.25 -2.01
N ASN A 538 -16.79 -10.14 -2.75
CA ASN A 538 -16.95 -10.16 -4.21
C ASN A 538 -18.40 -10.50 -4.58
N GLU A 539 -18.97 -11.49 -3.89
CA GLU A 539 -20.41 -11.78 -3.91
C GLU A 539 -20.99 -11.82 -2.49
N PRO A 540 -22.23 -11.34 -2.29
CA PRO A 540 -22.84 -11.42 -0.98
C PRO A 540 -23.17 -12.87 -0.62
N LEU A 541 -22.88 -13.24 0.62
CA LEU A 541 -23.09 -14.59 1.15
C LEU A 541 -24.38 -14.64 1.96
N TYR A 542 -25.20 -15.66 1.71
CA TYR A 542 -26.39 -15.93 2.51
C TYR A 542 -26.04 -16.62 3.83
N GLY A 543 -26.33 -15.97 4.94
CA GLY A 543 -26.18 -16.60 6.26
C GLY A 543 -26.61 -15.70 7.42
N ARG A 544 -26.72 -16.32 8.59
CA ARG A 544 -27.12 -15.68 9.84
C ARG A 544 -25.92 -15.31 10.70
N TYR A 545 -24.89 -16.16 10.69
CA TYR A 545 -23.70 -16.03 11.52
C TYR A 545 -22.54 -15.58 10.67
N VAL A 546 -21.80 -14.57 11.13
CA VAL A 546 -20.59 -14.08 10.47
C VAL A 546 -19.43 -14.19 11.44
N ARG A 547 -18.38 -14.91 11.05
CA ARG A 547 -17.20 -15.20 11.87
C ARG A 547 -15.95 -14.57 11.30
N ILE A 548 -15.22 -13.87 12.14
CA ILE A 548 -13.84 -13.45 11.89
C ILE A 548 -12.94 -14.53 12.49
N TYR A 549 -12.30 -15.31 11.64
CA TYR A 549 -11.51 -16.48 12.04
C TYR A 549 -10.02 -16.20 11.80
N ALA A 550 -9.30 -15.81 12.86
CA ALA A 550 -7.88 -15.55 12.79
C ALA A 550 -7.10 -16.86 12.73
N THR A 551 -6.21 -16.95 11.75
CA THR A 551 -5.25 -18.04 11.58
C THR A 551 -3.83 -17.62 11.95
N GLU A 552 -3.56 -16.31 11.99
CA GLU A 552 -2.38 -15.75 12.63
C GLU A 552 -2.78 -14.52 13.45
N LEU A 553 -2.46 -14.55 14.74
CA LEU A 553 -2.79 -13.51 15.71
C LEU A 553 -1.89 -12.27 15.57
N GLY A 554 -2.36 -11.14 16.10
CA GLY A 554 -1.57 -9.93 16.24
C GLY A 554 -0.79 -9.93 17.56
N HIS A 555 0.14 -8.99 17.70
CA HIS A 555 0.97 -8.84 18.89
C HIS A 555 0.76 -7.48 19.55
N ASP A 556 0.66 -7.47 20.88
CA ASP A 556 0.73 -6.28 21.71
C ASP A 556 2.07 -6.30 22.46
N GLU A 557 3.05 -5.56 21.94
CA GLU A 557 4.38 -5.46 22.53
C GLU A 557 4.41 -4.78 23.91
N ASN A 558 3.31 -4.15 24.32
CA ASN A 558 3.19 -3.44 25.58
C ASN A 558 2.47 -4.26 26.66
N GLN A 559 2.12 -5.52 26.39
CA GLN A 559 1.42 -6.38 27.32
C GLN A 559 2.13 -7.73 27.52
N PRO A 560 2.11 -8.30 28.73
CA PRO A 560 2.80 -9.55 29.04
C PRO A 560 2.13 -10.80 28.44
N TRP A 561 0.98 -10.65 27.78
CA TRP A 561 0.09 -11.75 27.38
C TRP A 561 0.42 -12.36 26.01
N GLY A 562 1.45 -11.89 25.30
CA GLY A 562 1.87 -12.44 24.00
C GLY A 562 0.95 -12.05 22.83
N PHE A 563 0.55 -13.01 22.01
CA PHE A 563 -0.30 -12.81 20.82
C PHE A 563 -1.80 -12.94 21.13
N GLN A 564 -2.64 -12.09 20.55
CA GLN A 564 -4.11 -12.11 20.71
C GLN A 564 -4.85 -11.73 19.42
N LEU A 565 -6.16 -11.94 19.43
CA LEU A 565 -7.11 -11.28 18.54
C LEU A 565 -7.86 -10.19 19.33
N GLN A 566 -7.69 -8.93 18.93
CA GLN A 566 -8.38 -7.79 19.52
C GLN A 566 -9.14 -6.98 18.47
N LEU A 567 -10.40 -6.65 18.76
CA LEU A 567 -11.26 -5.88 17.88
C LEU A 567 -12.12 -4.90 18.69
N GLY A 568 -12.16 -3.64 18.24
CA GLY A 568 -13.00 -2.61 18.82
C GLY A 568 -14.47 -2.74 18.41
N ASP A 569 -14.74 -3.15 17.17
CA ASP A 569 -16.11 -3.31 16.67
C ASP A 569 -16.13 -4.20 15.43
N VAL A 570 -17.13 -5.07 15.31
CA VAL A 570 -17.46 -5.88 14.14
C VAL A 570 -18.82 -5.43 13.64
N LYS A 571 -18.82 -4.69 12.54
CA LYS A 571 -20.04 -4.26 11.86
C LYS A 571 -20.28 -5.14 10.64
N ILE A 572 -21.50 -5.64 10.52
CA ILE A 572 -21.97 -6.42 9.36
C ILE A 572 -22.91 -5.55 8.56
N GLU A 573 -22.75 -5.57 7.25
CA GLU A 573 -23.52 -4.80 6.30
C GLU A 573 -24.09 -5.73 5.23
N GLU A 574 -25.41 -5.67 5.06
CA GLU A 574 -26.20 -6.53 4.17
C GLU A 574 -26.79 -5.73 3.02
N ILE A 575 -27.22 -6.46 1.99
CA ILE A 575 -28.14 -5.90 1.00
C ILE A 575 -29.55 -6.30 1.41
N PRO A 576 -30.44 -5.33 1.65
CA PRO A 576 -31.83 -5.65 1.91
C PRO A 576 -32.46 -6.14 0.60
N TYR A 577 -32.84 -7.43 0.57
CA TYR A 577 -33.68 -7.93 -0.52
C TYR A 577 -35.07 -7.31 -0.35
N GLY A 578 -35.56 -6.69 -1.42
CA GLY A 578 -36.91 -6.16 -1.49
C GLY A 578 -37.85 -7.17 -2.12
N THR A 579 -39.15 -7.05 -1.85
CA THR A 579 -40.18 -7.79 -2.59
C THR A 579 -41.19 -6.86 -3.22
N SER A 580 -41.70 -7.27 -4.37
CA SER A 580 -42.89 -6.68 -4.99
C SER A 580 -43.75 -7.81 -5.56
N GLN A 581 -45.05 -7.57 -5.68
CA GLN A 581 -46.02 -8.61 -5.99
C GLN A 581 -47.20 -8.02 -6.76
N SER A 582 -47.90 -8.84 -7.54
CA SER A 582 -49.13 -8.45 -8.21
C SER A 582 -50.26 -8.10 -7.23
N SER A 583 -50.45 -8.94 -6.22
CA SER A 583 -51.47 -8.76 -5.20
C SER A 583 -51.10 -9.51 -3.90
N ALA A 584 -51.78 -9.20 -2.80
CA ALA A 584 -51.65 -9.96 -1.56
C ALA A 584 -52.93 -9.92 -0.73
N ILE A 585 -53.25 -11.02 -0.04
CA ILE A 585 -54.26 -11.01 1.03
C ILE A 585 -53.66 -10.45 2.33
N ALA A 586 -54.51 -9.91 3.20
CA ALA A 586 -54.07 -9.30 4.45
C ALA A 586 -53.26 -10.28 5.34
N GLY A 587 -52.05 -9.87 5.73
CA GLY A 587 -51.15 -10.65 6.58
C GLY A 587 -50.24 -11.66 5.85
N TRP A 588 -50.39 -11.80 4.53
CA TRP A 588 -49.64 -12.73 3.67
C TRP A 588 -48.93 -11.95 2.56
N ASP A 589 -48.22 -10.90 2.93
CA ASP A 589 -47.49 -10.03 2.00
C ASP A 589 -46.15 -10.63 1.57
N GLY A 590 -45.53 -10.04 0.55
CA GLY A 590 -44.33 -10.56 -0.07
C GLY A 590 -43.11 -10.57 0.83
N ALA A 591 -43.08 -9.81 1.94
CA ALA A 591 -41.93 -9.88 2.86
C ALA A 591 -41.81 -11.26 3.51
N LYS A 592 -42.89 -12.05 3.55
CA LYS A 592 -42.89 -13.42 4.08
C LYS A 592 -41.96 -14.35 3.31
N VAL A 593 -41.71 -14.10 2.02
CA VAL A 593 -40.84 -14.99 1.23
C VAL A 593 -39.34 -14.79 1.48
N LEU A 594 -38.98 -13.88 2.40
CA LEU A 594 -37.59 -13.57 2.75
C LEU A 594 -37.27 -13.82 4.23
N ASP A 595 -38.19 -14.37 5.01
CA ASP A 595 -38.01 -14.57 6.46
C ASP A 595 -37.44 -15.95 6.85
N ASP A 596 -37.31 -16.87 5.89
CA ASP A 596 -36.83 -18.25 6.08
C ASP A 596 -37.70 -19.08 7.03
N ILE A 597 -38.96 -18.70 7.19
CA ILE A 597 -39.94 -19.39 8.04
C ILE A 597 -40.99 -20.04 7.13
N GLN A 598 -40.92 -21.36 6.97
CA GLN A 598 -41.82 -22.07 6.03
C GLN A 598 -43.33 -21.96 6.38
N THR A 599 -43.67 -21.60 7.62
CA THR A 599 -45.06 -21.43 8.06
C THR A 599 -45.63 -20.03 7.78
N THR A 600 -44.79 -19.06 7.43
CA THR A 600 -45.21 -17.75 6.93
C THR A 600 -45.14 -17.76 5.41
N VAL A 601 -46.18 -17.26 4.76
CA VAL A 601 -46.39 -17.49 3.32
C VAL A 601 -46.90 -16.21 2.69
N TRP A 602 -46.40 -15.88 1.51
CA TRP A 602 -47.06 -14.92 0.64
C TRP A 602 -48.21 -15.59 -0.11
N SER A 603 -49.35 -14.91 -0.22
CA SER A 603 -50.47 -15.36 -1.04
C SER A 603 -51.00 -14.22 -1.87
N SER A 604 -51.17 -14.45 -3.17
CA SER A 604 -51.98 -13.60 -4.04
C SER A 604 -53.42 -13.47 -3.56
N SER A 605 -54.19 -12.58 -4.19
CA SER A 605 -55.65 -12.55 -4.09
C SER A 605 -56.27 -13.80 -4.72
N ALA A 606 -57.50 -14.12 -4.31
CA ALA A 606 -58.27 -15.26 -4.82
C ALA A 606 -58.77 -15.02 -6.24
N HIS A 607 -58.74 -16.06 -7.07
CA HIS A 607 -59.32 -16.07 -8.41
C HIS A 607 -60.31 -17.20 -8.60
N SER A 608 -61.34 -16.96 -9.41
CA SER A 608 -62.37 -17.95 -9.75
C SER A 608 -61.96 -18.89 -10.90
N ALA A 609 -60.83 -18.63 -11.56
CA ALA A 609 -60.35 -19.43 -12.69
C ALA A 609 -58.85 -19.69 -12.58
N ALA A 610 -58.43 -20.92 -12.92
CA ALA A 610 -57.03 -21.32 -12.93
C ALA A 610 -56.19 -20.48 -13.91
N ALA A 611 -56.76 -20.09 -15.06
CA ALA A 611 -56.09 -19.30 -16.09
C ALA A 611 -56.06 -17.80 -15.74
N SER A 612 -55.46 -17.50 -14.58
CA SER A 612 -55.27 -16.14 -14.07
C SER A 612 -53.77 -15.89 -13.86
N THR A 613 -53.36 -14.62 -13.88
CA THR A 613 -51.95 -14.23 -13.77
C THR A 613 -51.64 -13.60 -12.43
N GLU A 614 -50.60 -14.08 -11.77
CA GLU A 614 -50.03 -13.48 -10.56
C GLU A 614 -48.50 -13.57 -10.64
N TRP A 615 -47.80 -12.70 -9.93
CA TRP A 615 -46.35 -12.68 -9.91
C TRP A 615 -45.80 -12.19 -8.57
N LEU A 616 -44.62 -12.70 -8.24
CA LEU A 616 -43.83 -12.30 -7.08
C LEU A 616 -42.40 -12.05 -7.53
N ALA A 617 -41.85 -10.89 -7.18
CA ALA A 617 -40.55 -10.41 -7.56
C ALA A 617 -39.65 -10.14 -6.35
N ILE A 618 -38.37 -10.48 -6.48
CA ILE A 618 -37.30 -10.16 -5.55
C ILE A 618 -36.42 -9.07 -6.17
N ASP A 619 -36.19 -7.98 -5.44
CA ASP A 619 -35.16 -6.96 -5.72
C ASP A 619 -33.90 -7.31 -4.94
N MET A 620 -32.81 -7.61 -5.64
CA MET A 620 -31.51 -7.93 -5.04
C MET A 620 -30.70 -6.67 -4.68
N GLY A 621 -31.27 -5.48 -4.82
CA GLY A 621 -30.69 -4.16 -4.49
C GLY A 621 -29.69 -3.64 -5.53
N ALA A 622 -29.03 -4.52 -6.27
CA ALA A 622 -28.12 -4.21 -7.37
C ALA A 622 -28.20 -5.31 -8.45
N ALA A 623 -27.79 -4.99 -9.67
CA ALA A 623 -27.70 -5.98 -10.74
C ALA A 623 -26.57 -6.99 -10.45
N ARG A 624 -26.89 -8.28 -10.55
CA ARG A 624 -25.98 -9.40 -10.31
C ARG A 624 -26.25 -10.52 -11.30
N GLN A 625 -25.26 -11.38 -11.48
CA GLN A 625 -25.45 -12.63 -12.18
C GLN A 625 -26.21 -13.62 -11.30
N ILE A 626 -27.18 -14.29 -11.90
CA ILE A 626 -28.02 -15.29 -11.24
C ILE A 626 -28.11 -16.53 -12.10
N GLY A 627 -27.99 -17.70 -11.48
CA GLY A 627 -28.01 -18.99 -12.17
C GLY A 627 -29.25 -19.83 -11.91
N ALA A 628 -29.98 -19.54 -10.84
CA ALA A 628 -31.18 -20.25 -10.46
C ALA A 628 -32.09 -19.40 -9.56
N VAL A 629 -33.30 -19.88 -9.31
CA VAL A 629 -34.13 -19.45 -8.19
C VAL A 629 -34.50 -20.66 -7.35
N LYS A 630 -34.27 -20.58 -6.05
CA LYS A 630 -34.79 -21.52 -5.06
C LYS A 630 -36.15 -21.02 -4.60
N VAL A 631 -37.17 -21.88 -4.65
CA VAL A 631 -38.52 -21.55 -4.23
C VAL A 631 -39.00 -22.62 -3.27
N THR A 632 -39.34 -22.23 -2.06
CA THR A 632 -39.98 -23.10 -1.08
C THR A 632 -41.49 -22.95 -1.20
N PRO A 633 -42.22 -24.02 -1.59
CA PRO A 633 -43.66 -24.00 -1.59
C PRO A 633 -44.21 -23.86 -0.18
N ARG A 634 -45.46 -23.40 -0.07
CA ARG A 634 -46.26 -23.58 1.13
C ARG A 634 -46.29 -25.06 1.52
N ILE A 635 -46.48 -25.38 2.81
CA ILE A 635 -46.69 -26.75 3.29
C ILE A 635 -47.70 -27.48 2.39
N SER A 636 -47.34 -28.70 1.96
CA SER A 636 -48.08 -29.56 1.01
C SER A 636 -48.16 -29.05 -0.44
N GLY A 637 -47.49 -27.93 -0.75
CA GLY A 637 -47.47 -27.29 -2.07
C GLY A 637 -48.83 -26.80 -2.56
N VAL A 638 -49.76 -26.59 -1.64
CA VAL A 638 -51.10 -26.05 -1.93
C VAL A 638 -50.98 -24.68 -2.62
N ALA A 639 -51.76 -24.48 -3.68
CA ALA A 639 -51.74 -23.29 -4.52
C ALA A 639 -50.36 -22.91 -5.10
N PHE A 640 -49.45 -23.87 -5.26
CA PHE A 640 -48.27 -23.68 -6.10
C PHE A 640 -48.70 -23.57 -7.58
N PRO A 641 -48.16 -22.63 -8.37
CA PRO A 641 -48.60 -22.41 -9.74
C PRO A 641 -48.30 -23.61 -10.67
N VAL A 642 -49.20 -23.83 -11.64
CA VAL A 642 -49.14 -24.94 -12.59
C VAL A 642 -48.39 -24.55 -13.86
N ASP A 643 -48.68 -23.36 -14.40
CA ASP A 643 -47.98 -22.82 -15.56
C ASP A 643 -47.35 -21.49 -15.15
N PHE A 644 -46.01 -21.41 -15.19
CA PHE A 644 -45.27 -20.24 -14.76
C PHE A 644 -43.93 -20.12 -15.49
N LYS A 645 -43.33 -18.95 -15.40
CA LYS A 645 -41.99 -18.68 -15.92
C LYS A 645 -41.22 -17.75 -14.99
N PHE A 646 -39.89 -17.78 -15.06
CA PHE A 646 -39.06 -16.75 -14.43
C PHE A 646 -38.72 -15.65 -15.42
N GLN A 647 -38.75 -14.41 -14.93
CA GLN A 647 -38.37 -13.23 -15.70
C GLN A 647 -37.34 -12.42 -14.93
N SER A 648 -36.45 -11.73 -15.64
CA SER A 648 -35.45 -10.83 -15.07
C SER A 648 -35.70 -9.37 -15.48
N SER A 649 -35.19 -8.46 -14.66
CA SER A 649 -35.15 -7.03 -14.96
C SER A 649 -33.95 -6.36 -14.29
N VAL A 650 -33.45 -5.27 -14.87
CA VAL A 650 -32.44 -4.39 -14.25
C VAL A 650 -33.06 -3.14 -13.62
N ASP A 651 -34.28 -2.78 -14.03
CA ASP A 651 -34.95 -1.53 -13.65
C ASP A 651 -36.27 -1.75 -12.88
N GLY A 652 -36.75 -2.99 -12.79
CA GLY A 652 -37.98 -3.38 -12.09
C GLY A 652 -39.27 -3.14 -12.89
N THR A 653 -39.18 -2.57 -14.09
CA THR A 653 -40.31 -2.18 -14.94
C THR A 653 -40.32 -2.93 -16.28
N THR A 654 -39.16 -3.10 -16.90
CA THR A 654 -38.95 -3.83 -18.15
C THR A 654 -38.54 -5.26 -17.84
N TRP A 655 -39.35 -6.25 -18.22
CA TRP A 655 -39.15 -7.64 -17.86
C TRP A 655 -38.87 -8.51 -19.09
N THR A 656 -37.86 -9.38 -18.97
CA THR A 656 -37.46 -10.34 -20.01
C THR A 656 -37.65 -11.76 -19.50
N ASP A 657 -38.21 -12.65 -20.32
CA ASP A 657 -38.29 -14.08 -20.01
C ASP A 657 -36.89 -14.70 -19.93
N ILE A 658 -36.63 -15.45 -18.86
CA ILE A 658 -35.35 -16.13 -18.68
C ILE A 658 -35.36 -17.42 -19.51
N ALA A 659 -34.38 -17.58 -20.39
CA ALA A 659 -34.26 -18.73 -21.27
C ALA A 659 -34.18 -20.05 -20.47
N GLY A 660 -35.03 -21.02 -20.85
CA GLY A 660 -35.11 -22.33 -20.21
C GLY A 660 -35.85 -22.38 -18.87
N ALA A 661 -36.42 -21.26 -18.41
CA ALA A 661 -37.09 -21.15 -17.12
C ALA A 661 -38.62 -20.99 -17.23
N SER A 662 -39.23 -21.70 -18.18
CA SER A 662 -40.69 -21.75 -18.39
C SER A 662 -41.21 -23.16 -18.15
N TYR A 663 -42.29 -23.27 -17.38
CA TYR A 663 -42.83 -24.53 -16.89
C TYR A 663 -44.34 -24.57 -17.19
N THR A 664 -44.80 -25.71 -17.71
CA THR A 664 -46.20 -25.95 -18.08
C THR A 664 -46.63 -27.29 -17.53
N GLY A 665 -47.80 -27.36 -16.91
CA GLY A 665 -48.29 -28.57 -16.25
C GLY A 665 -47.42 -29.00 -15.07
N TYR A 666 -46.76 -28.06 -14.39
CA TYR A 666 -45.87 -28.35 -13.29
C TYR A 666 -46.66 -29.02 -12.15
N ALA A 667 -46.24 -30.23 -11.77
CA ALA A 667 -46.90 -30.99 -10.72
C ALA A 667 -46.67 -30.35 -9.36
N ASN A 668 -47.61 -30.54 -8.42
CA ASN A 668 -47.46 -30.06 -7.06
C ASN A 668 -46.15 -30.62 -6.43
N PRO A 669 -45.18 -29.76 -6.06
CA PRO A 669 -43.88 -30.18 -5.53
C PRO A 669 -43.90 -30.63 -4.05
N GLY A 670 -45.05 -30.59 -3.38
CA GLY A 670 -45.14 -30.77 -1.93
C GLY A 670 -44.45 -29.62 -1.17
N SER A 671 -43.88 -29.90 -0.01
CA SER A 671 -43.23 -28.88 0.84
C SER A 671 -41.74 -28.67 0.54
N ALA A 672 -41.15 -29.43 -0.38
CA ALA A 672 -39.70 -29.38 -0.61
C ALA A 672 -39.31 -28.13 -1.41
N THR A 673 -38.21 -27.48 -1.04
CA THR A 673 -37.64 -26.39 -1.83
C THR A 673 -37.25 -26.88 -3.21
N GLN A 674 -37.76 -26.19 -4.23
CA GLN A 674 -37.48 -26.44 -5.64
C GLN A 674 -36.36 -25.52 -6.10
N THR A 675 -35.42 -26.04 -6.89
CA THR A 675 -34.36 -25.22 -7.52
C THR A 675 -34.61 -25.15 -9.01
N PHE A 676 -34.94 -23.96 -9.51
CA PHE A 676 -35.19 -23.69 -10.91
C PHE A 676 -33.93 -23.09 -11.54
N LYS A 677 -33.13 -23.93 -12.19
CA LYS A 677 -31.90 -23.52 -12.86
C LYS A 677 -32.22 -22.84 -14.20
N PHE A 678 -31.45 -21.82 -14.54
CA PHE A 678 -31.53 -21.15 -15.83
C PHE A 678 -30.62 -21.84 -16.85
N GLY A 679 -30.95 -21.74 -18.14
CA GLY A 679 -30.11 -22.30 -19.20
C GLY A 679 -28.74 -21.61 -19.32
N SER A 680 -28.63 -20.37 -18.84
CA SER A 680 -27.41 -19.58 -18.73
C SER A 680 -27.57 -18.53 -17.62
N GLY A 681 -26.45 -18.04 -17.07
CA GLY A 681 -26.46 -16.95 -16.11
C GLY A 681 -27.13 -15.69 -16.70
N VAL A 682 -27.93 -15.01 -15.89
CA VAL A 682 -28.63 -13.78 -16.28
C VAL A 682 -28.13 -12.64 -15.39
N ASN A 683 -27.76 -11.49 -15.96
CA ASN A 683 -27.52 -10.28 -15.17
C ASN A 683 -28.85 -9.60 -14.86
N ALA A 684 -29.27 -9.58 -13.60
CA ALA A 684 -30.53 -9.03 -13.17
C ALA A 684 -30.39 -8.31 -11.83
N ARG A 685 -31.16 -7.25 -11.61
CA ARG A 685 -31.40 -6.71 -10.26
C ARG A 685 -32.66 -7.32 -9.67
N TYR A 686 -33.65 -7.55 -10.51
CA TYR A 686 -34.95 -8.10 -10.15
C TYR A 686 -35.16 -9.45 -10.82
N VAL A 687 -35.76 -10.38 -10.08
CA VAL A 687 -36.21 -11.67 -10.60
C VAL A 687 -37.64 -11.88 -10.14
N ARG A 688 -38.52 -12.30 -11.04
CA ARG A 688 -39.89 -12.65 -10.66
C ARG A 688 -40.30 -14.02 -11.16
N MET A 689 -41.08 -14.71 -10.35
CA MET A 689 -41.87 -15.85 -10.77
C MET A 689 -43.21 -15.30 -11.29
N TYR A 690 -43.52 -15.55 -12.55
CA TYR A 690 -44.71 -15.06 -13.24
C TYR A 690 -45.61 -16.23 -13.61
N ALA A 691 -46.71 -16.41 -12.88
CA ALA A 691 -47.69 -17.44 -13.12
C ALA A 691 -48.72 -17.01 -14.17
N THR A 692 -49.10 -17.97 -15.02
CA THR A 692 -50.17 -17.84 -16.02
C THR A 692 -51.30 -18.86 -15.80
N LYS A 693 -51.02 -19.88 -14.98
CA LYS A 693 -52.02 -20.79 -14.45
C LYS A 693 -51.77 -21.07 -12.97
N LEU A 694 -52.70 -20.64 -12.14
CA LEU A 694 -52.64 -20.70 -10.69
C LEU A 694 -52.98 -22.10 -10.15
N GLY A 695 -52.47 -22.41 -8.96
CA GLY A 695 -52.80 -23.63 -8.24
C GLY A 695 -54.10 -23.48 -7.45
N ALA A 696 -54.86 -24.56 -7.31
CA ALA A 696 -56.06 -24.58 -6.48
C ALA A 696 -55.70 -24.75 -4.99
N ASP A 697 -56.50 -24.15 -4.11
CA ASP A 697 -56.60 -24.54 -2.70
C ASP A 697 -57.54 -25.74 -2.51
N ASP A 698 -57.69 -26.18 -1.26
CA ASP A 698 -58.58 -27.30 -0.89
C ASP A 698 -60.08 -26.99 -1.12
N TYR A 699 -60.44 -25.75 -1.40
CA TYR A 699 -61.80 -25.26 -1.61
C TYR A 699 -62.10 -24.95 -3.09
N GLY A 700 -61.15 -25.17 -3.99
CA GLY A 700 -61.29 -24.93 -5.43
C GLY A 700 -61.08 -23.47 -5.85
N ASN A 701 -60.61 -22.59 -4.96
CA ASN A 701 -60.18 -21.24 -5.31
C ASN A 701 -58.74 -21.26 -5.82
N TYR A 702 -58.39 -20.32 -6.68
CA TYR A 702 -57.07 -20.29 -7.30
C TYR A 702 -56.19 -19.15 -6.76
N TYR A 703 -54.96 -19.49 -6.36
CA TYR A 703 -53.97 -18.55 -5.84
C TYR A 703 -52.56 -18.87 -6.37
N MET A 704 -51.63 -17.96 -6.13
CA MET A 704 -50.20 -18.25 -6.11
C MET A 704 -49.72 -18.09 -4.65
N GLN A 705 -49.20 -19.17 -4.06
CA GLN A 705 -48.72 -19.15 -2.67
C GLN A 705 -47.30 -19.69 -2.57
N ILE A 706 -46.42 -18.91 -1.94
CA ILE A 706 -44.98 -19.18 -1.86
C ILE A 706 -44.50 -18.90 -0.44
N ALA A 707 -43.76 -19.84 0.17
CA ALA A 707 -43.24 -19.69 1.52
C ALA A 707 -41.89 -18.97 1.54
N ASP A 708 -40.98 -19.29 0.62
CA ASP A 708 -39.70 -18.58 0.46
C ASP A 708 -39.27 -18.57 -1.02
N MET A 709 -38.59 -17.50 -1.45
CA MET A 709 -38.05 -17.38 -2.81
C MET A 709 -36.69 -16.65 -2.79
N ARG A 710 -35.64 -17.32 -3.25
CA ARG A 710 -34.26 -16.78 -3.30
C ARG A 710 -33.63 -16.93 -4.68
N PRO A 711 -33.24 -15.82 -5.33
CA PRO A 711 -32.28 -15.88 -6.43
C PRO A 711 -30.95 -16.47 -5.94
N ASP A 712 -30.41 -17.43 -6.69
CA ASP A 712 -29.06 -17.96 -6.48
C ASP A 712 -28.08 -17.09 -7.29
N THR A 713 -27.33 -16.24 -6.58
CA THR A 713 -26.40 -15.26 -7.16
C THR A 713 -25.07 -15.86 -7.57
N LEU A 714 -24.82 -17.14 -7.27
CA LEU A 714 -23.70 -17.83 -7.88
C LEU A 714 -24.05 -18.13 -9.34
N PRO A 715 -23.21 -17.75 -10.31
CA PRO A 715 -23.44 -18.09 -11.71
C PRO A 715 -23.58 -19.61 -11.86
N PRO A 716 -24.47 -20.08 -12.73
CA PRO A 716 -24.71 -21.51 -12.88
C PRO A 716 -23.43 -22.13 -13.44
N ARG A 717 -22.88 -23.11 -12.72
CA ARG A 717 -21.69 -23.86 -13.12
C ARG A 717 -22.15 -25.12 -13.83
N THR A 718 -22.19 -25.10 -15.15
CA THR A 718 -22.54 -26.29 -15.92
C THR A 718 -21.26 -27.09 -16.16
N PRO A 719 -21.12 -28.30 -15.57
CA PRO A 719 -19.87 -29.01 -15.65
C PRO A 719 -19.76 -29.81 -16.96
N ALA A 720 -18.54 -29.92 -17.47
CA ALA A 720 -18.18 -30.87 -18.51
C ALA A 720 -16.86 -31.57 -18.13
N SER A 721 -16.61 -32.75 -18.69
CA SER A 721 -15.35 -33.47 -18.45
C SER A 721 -14.94 -34.29 -19.66
N SER A 722 -13.68 -34.70 -19.70
CA SER A 722 -13.14 -35.62 -20.71
C SER A 722 -13.81 -36.99 -20.67
N SER A 723 -14.08 -37.50 -19.46
CA SER A 723 -14.68 -38.81 -19.24
C SER A 723 -15.38 -38.85 -17.87
N SER A 724 -16.17 -39.90 -17.63
CA SER A 724 -16.79 -40.18 -16.33
C SER A 724 -17.03 -41.68 -16.15
N ILE A 725 -17.01 -42.15 -14.91
CA ILE A 725 -17.47 -43.50 -14.53
C ILE A 725 -18.84 -43.46 -13.86
N ALA A 726 -19.58 -44.57 -13.92
CA ALA A 726 -20.90 -44.68 -13.30
C ALA A 726 -20.84 -44.44 -11.78
N GLY A 727 -21.76 -43.62 -11.26
CA GLY A 727 -21.80 -43.22 -9.86
C GLY A 727 -20.80 -42.12 -9.48
N TRP A 728 -20.03 -41.58 -10.43
CA TRP A 728 -19.08 -40.47 -10.26
C TRP A 728 -19.18 -39.50 -11.43
N GLU A 729 -20.42 -39.11 -11.75
CA GLU A 729 -20.78 -38.37 -12.94
C GLU A 729 -20.22 -36.94 -12.94
N THR A 730 -20.00 -36.38 -14.13
CA THR A 730 -19.52 -35.01 -14.36
C THR A 730 -20.30 -33.95 -13.59
N ALA A 731 -21.60 -34.16 -13.38
CA ALA A 731 -22.47 -33.25 -12.63
C ALA A 731 -21.90 -32.90 -11.25
N LYS A 732 -21.14 -33.81 -10.64
CA LYS A 732 -20.59 -33.66 -9.29
C LYS A 732 -19.50 -32.60 -9.18
N VAL A 733 -18.86 -32.20 -10.30
CA VAL A 733 -17.85 -31.12 -10.35
C VAL A 733 -18.43 -29.75 -9.96
N ALA A 734 -19.76 -29.61 -9.97
CA ALA A 734 -20.43 -28.33 -9.74
C ALA A 734 -21.84 -28.51 -9.13
N ASP A 735 -22.05 -29.58 -8.35
CA ASP A 735 -23.35 -29.86 -7.72
C ASP A 735 -23.55 -29.10 -6.40
N GLY A 736 -22.48 -28.48 -5.88
CA GLY A 736 -22.48 -27.70 -4.65
C GLY A 736 -22.50 -28.58 -3.38
N GLN A 737 -22.27 -29.88 -3.50
CA GLN A 737 -22.20 -30.79 -2.36
C GLN A 737 -20.75 -31.09 -1.98
N ASN A 738 -20.52 -31.11 -0.66
CA ASN A 738 -19.18 -31.21 -0.10
C ASN A 738 -18.62 -32.65 -0.05
N ASN A 739 -19.47 -33.64 -0.33
CA ASN A 739 -19.17 -35.06 -0.15
C ASN A 739 -19.44 -35.89 -1.42
N THR A 740 -19.73 -35.24 -2.54
CA THR A 740 -19.82 -35.86 -3.86
C THR A 740 -18.54 -35.57 -4.64
N TYR A 741 -18.20 -36.45 -5.57
CA TYR A 741 -16.97 -36.36 -6.33
C TYR A 741 -17.19 -36.92 -7.73
N TRP A 742 -16.62 -36.25 -8.72
CA TRP A 742 -16.45 -36.76 -10.07
C TRP A 742 -15.17 -37.59 -10.18
N SER A 743 -15.16 -38.57 -11.08
CA SER A 743 -13.98 -39.35 -11.44
C SER A 743 -13.91 -39.56 -12.93
N SER A 744 -12.73 -39.31 -13.51
CA SER A 744 -12.39 -39.75 -14.86
C SER A 744 -12.45 -41.28 -14.99
N ALA A 745 -12.40 -41.77 -16.22
CA ALA A 745 -12.01 -43.15 -16.51
C ALA A 745 -10.58 -43.42 -16.00
N GLY A 746 -10.30 -44.69 -15.69
CA GLY A 746 -9.00 -45.13 -15.19
C GLY A 746 -8.00 -45.40 -16.30
N HIS A 747 -6.73 -45.08 -16.02
CA HIS A 747 -5.62 -45.22 -16.95
C HIS A 747 -4.50 -46.09 -16.39
N THR A 748 -3.71 -46.70 -17.27
CA THR A 748 -2.53 -47.48 -16.90
C THR A 748 -1.23 -46.66 -16.86
N SER A 749 -1.30 -45.38 -17.24
CA SER A 749 -0.14 -44.48 -17.31
C SER A 749 -0.42 -43.15 -16.60
N ALA A 750 0.54 -42.72 -15.78
CA ALA A 750 0.52 -41.41 -15.15
C ALA A 750 0.48 -40.26 -16.18
N ALA A 751 1.01 -40.47 -17.39
CA ALA A 751 1.08 -39.45 -18.44
C ALA A 751 -0.24 -39.27 -19.21
N ALA A 752 -1.30 -40.01 -18.86
CA ALA A 752 -2.61 -39.79 -19.44
C ALA A 752 -3.14 -38.39 -19.08
N THR A 753 -3.97 -37.83 -19.97
CA THR A 753 -4.54 -36.49 -19.80
C THR A 753 -6.04 -36.59 -19.54
N GLU A 754 -6.52 -35.86 -18.55
CA GLU A 754 -7.94 -35.73 -18.23
C GLU A 754 -8.25 -34.27 -17.92
N TRP A 755 -9.49 -33.85 -18.08
CA TRP A 755 -9.93 -32.51 -17.73
C TRP A 755 -11.36 -32.49 -17.20
N ALA A 756 -11.62 -31.53 -16.33
CA ALA A 756 -12.95 -31.16 -15.88
C ALA A 756 -13.08 -29.64 -15.98
N SER A 757 -14.24 -29.19 -16.45
CA SER A 757 -14.53 -27.79 -16.72
C SER A 757 -15.87 -27.37 -16.13
N ILE A 758 -16.03 -26.05 -16.00
CA ILE A 758 -17.30 -25.37 -15.73
C ILE A 758 -17.55 -24.33 -16.80
N ASP A 759 -18.80 -24.24 -17.27
CA ASP A 759 -19.36 -23.08 -17.97
C ASP A 759 -20.06 -22.22 -16.93
N THR A 760 -19.67 -20.95 -16.82
CA THR A 760 -20.25 -19.96 -15.90
C THR A 760 -21.47 -19.23 -16.48
N GLY A 761 -21.89 -19.64 -17.69
CA GLY A 761 -23.07 -19.17 -18.39
C GLY A 761 -22.88 -17.90 -19.21
N SER A 762 -21.87 -17.08 -18.90
CA SER A 762 -21.54 -15.85 -19.64
C SER A 762 -20.09 -15.44 -19.46
N VAL A 763 -19.55 -14.64 -20.40
CA VAL A 763 -18.19 -14.08 -20.26
C VAL A 763 -18.19 -13.02 -19.16
N GLN A 764 -17.36 -13.21 -18.15
CA GLN A 764 -17.17 -12.29 -17.04
C GLN A 764 -15.68 -12.17 -16.69
N SER A 765 -15.33 -11.24 -15.81
CA SER A 765 -13.99 -11.12 -15.25
C SER A 765 -13.89 -11.91 -13.95
N TRP A 766 -12.81 -12.65 -13.80
CA TRP A 766 -12.58 -13.58 -12.69
C TRP A 766 -11.22 -13.35 -12.05
N SER A 767 -11.13 -13.48 -10.75
CA SER A 767 -9.92 -13.28 -9.95
C SER A 767 -9.23 -14.59 -9.55
N GLY A 768 -9.87 -15.75 -9.73
CA GLY A 768 -9.25 -17.04 -9.42
C GLY A 768 -10.15 -18.24 -9.63
N LEU A 769 -9.63 -19.43 -9.29
CA LEU A 769 -10.41 -20.65 -9.13
C LEU A 769 -10.20 -21.27 -7.74
N ARG A 770 -11.26 -21.83 -7.17
CA ARG A 770 -11.20 -22.77 -6.06
C ARG A 770 -11.50 -24.17 -6.55
N VAL A 771 -10.68 -25.13 -6.17
CA VAL A 771 -10.89 -26.55 -6.51
C VAL A 771 -10.90 -27.39 -5.25
N ARG A 772 -12.02 -28.07 -5.01
CA ARG A 772 -12.16 -29.00 -3.90
C ARG A 772 -11.65 -30.38 -4.35
N PRO A 773 -10.59 -30.90 -3.73
CA PRO A 773 -10.11 -32.25 -4.00
C PRO A 773 -11.00 -33.33 -3.37
N ARG A 774 -10.83 -34.56 -3.84
CA ARG A 774 -11.26 -35.73 -3.07
C ARG A 774 -10.24 -35.99 -1.93
N PRO A 775 -10.69 -36.24 -0.68
CA PRO A 775 -9.81 -36.37 0.49
C PRO A 775 -8.66 -37.37 0.38
N ASP A 776 -8.84 -38.46 -0.36
CA ASP A 776 -7.96 -39.64 -0.22
C ASP A 776 -7.08 -39.93 -1.44
N ALA A 777 -7.47 -39.51 -2.65
CA ALA A 777 -6.74 -39.80 -3.89
C ALA A 777 -7.31 -39.01 -5.08
N GLY A 778 -6.59 -39.02 -6.21
CA GLY A 778 -7.13 -38.61 -7.52
C GLY A 778 -6.86 -37.17 -7.93
N PHE A 779 -6.22 -36.35 -7.09
CA PHE A 779 -5.83 -34.99 -7.49
C PHE A 779 -4.61 -35.05 -8.43
N PRO A 780 -4.61 -34.33 -9.57
CA PRO A 780 -3.54 -34.44 -10.54
C PRO A 780 -2.19 -33.93 -10.01
N VAL A 781 -1.11 -34.57 -10.43
CA VAL A 781 0.27 -34.25 -10.05
C VAL A 781 0.81 -33.10 -10.90
N ASN A 782 0.56 -33.15 -12.21
CA ASN A 782 0.84 -32.02 -13.11
C ASN A 782 -0.45 -31.59 -13.79
N PHE A 783 -0.72 -30.30 -13.81
CA PHE A 783 -1.91 -29.75 -14.43
C PHE A 783 -1.76 -28.28 -14.77
N LYS A 784 -2.63 -27.83 -15.67
CA LYS A 784 -2.78 -26.43 -16.04
C LYS A 784 -4.18 -25.95 -15.71
N LEU A 785 -4.30 -24.67 -15.33
CA LEU A 785 -5.60 -23.99 -15.36
C LEU A 785 -5.74 -23.26 -16.68
N GLN A 786 -6.89 -23.47 -17.33
CA GLN A 786 -7.18 -22.90 -18.64
C GLN A 786 -8.52 -22.18 -18.62
N SER A 787 -8.62 -21.15 -19.44
CA SER A 787 -9.84 -20.38 -19.65
C SER A 787 -10.28 -20.41 -21.12
N SER A 788 -11.56 -20.19 -21.37
CA SER A 788 -12.11 -20.08 -22.72
C SER A 788 -13.32 -19.14 -22.75
N LEU A 789 -13.53 -18.50 -23.90
CA LEU A 789 -14.73 -17.70 -24.18
C LEU A 789 -15.86 -18.55 -24.78
N ASP A 790 -15.52 -19.66 -25.44
CA ASP A 790 -16.45 -20.44 -26.29
C ASP A 790 -16.52 -21.93 -25.92
N GLY A 791 -15.70 -22.40 -24.96
CA GLY A 791 -15.67 -23.78 -24.49
C GLY A 791 -14.89 -24.74 -25.39
N THR A 792 -14.37 -24.25 -26.52
CA THR A 792 -13.65 -25.02 -27.55
C THR A 792 -12.19 -24.58 -27.67
N ASN A 793 -11.92 -23.28 -27.66
CA ASN A 793 -10.59 -22.69 -27.75
C ASN A 793 -10.08 -22.34 -26.35
N TRP A 794 -9.07 -23.06 -25.88
CA TRP A 794 -8.57 -22.95 -24.51
C TRP A 794 -7.22 -22.23 -24.46
N THR A 795 -7.09 -21.31 -23.51
CA THR A 795 -5.87 -20.55 -23.25
C THR A 795 -5.36 -20.86 -21.85
N ASP A 796 -4.05 -21.14 -21.73
CA ASP A 796 -3.37 -21.30 -20.44
C ASP A 796 -3.44 -20.00 -19.64
N ILE A 797 -3.87 -20.10 -18.38
CA ILE A 797 -3.91 -18.95 -17.48
C ILE A 797 -2.49 -18.71 -16.99
N VAL A 798 -1.98 -17.50 -17.21
CA VAL A 798 -0.58 -17.12 -16.91
C VAL A 798 -0.25 -17.39 -15.44
N GLY A 799 0.81 -18.16 -15.20
CA GLY A 799 1.28 -18.50 -13.86
C GLY A 799 0.63 -19.75 -13.24
N HIS A 800 -0.28 -20.42 -13.95
CA HIS A 800 -0.99 -21.62 -13.45
C HIS A 800 -0.66 -22.90 -14.23
N ASP A 801 0.65 -23.15 -14.39
CA ASP A 801 1.21 -24.43 -14.86
C ASP A 801 1.92 -25.10 -13.67
N TYR A 802 1.33 -26.17 -13.17
CA TYR A 802 1.75 -26.85 -11.94
C TYR A 802 2.45 -28.16 -12.28
N VAL A 803 3.64 -28.33 -11.70
CA VAL A 803 4.48 -29.53 -11.85
C VAL A 803 4.78 -30.09 -10.48
N ASP A 804 4.63 -31.41 -10.34
CA ASP A 804 4.83 -32.16 -9.09
C ASP A 804 4.05 -31.57 -7.90
N TYR A 805 2.80 -31.19 -8.18
CA TYR A 805 1.86 -30.68 -7.18
C TYR A 805 1.56 -31.76 -6.13
N TYR A 806 1.55 -31.36 -4.87
CA TYR A 806 1.29 -32.26 -3.75
C TYR A 806 -0.19 -32.68 -3.72
N ASN A 807 -0.50 -33.85 -3.14
CA ASN A 807 -1.89 -34.22 -2.90
C ASN A 807 -2.48 -33.33 -1.78
N PRO A 808 -3.48 -32.48 -2.08
CA PRO A 808 -4.04 -31.54 -1.11
C PRO A 808 -4.94 -32.18 -0.05
N GLN A 809 -5.14 -33.50 -0.10
CA GLN A 809 -6.05 -34.26 0.75
C GLN A 809 -7.47 -33.67 0.69
N SER A 810 -8.07 -33.31 1.82
CA SER A 810 -9.41 -32.70 1.88
C SER A 810 -9.39 -31.17 1.78
N THR A 811 -8.21 -30.55 1.65
CA THR A 811 -8.07 -29.09 1.69
C THR A 811 -8.43 -28.47 0.34
N THR A 812 -9.41 -27.57 0.32
CA THR A 812 -9.75 -26.82 -0.90
C THR A 812 -8.56 -25.98 -1.35
N GLN A 813 -8.20 -26.09 -2.63
CA GLN A 813 -7.10 -25.36 -3.22
C GLN A 813 -7.61 -24.05 -3.82
N VAL A 814 -6.88 -22.96 -3.57
CA VAL A 814 -7.19 -21.62 -4.07
C VAL A 814 -6.12 -21.24 -5.08
N PHE A 815 -6.53 -20.84 -6.28
CA PHE A 815 -5.67 -20.47 -7.39
C PHE A 815 -5.99 -19.03 -7.82
N PRO A 816 -5.40 -18.02 -7.17
CA PRO A 816 -5.65 -16.62 -7.52
C PRO A 816 -4.90 -16.24 -8.80
N PHE A 817 -5.57 -15.51 -9.67
CA PHE A 817 -5.00 -14.97 -10.90
C PHE A 817 -4.25 -13.67 -10.62
N SER A 818 -3.09 -13.49 -11.25
CA SER A 818 -2.29 -12.26 -11.11
C SER A 818 -2.96 -11.02 -11.71
N THR A 819 -3.90 -11.23 -12.63
CA THR A 819 -4.77 -10.21 -13.24
C THR A 819 -6.13 -10.84 -13.51
N LEU A 820 -7.20 -10.03 -13.57
CA LEU A 820 -8.53 -10.53 -13.92
C LEU A 820 -8.53 -11.25 -15.27
N VAL A 821 -9.09 -12.46 -15.31
CA VAL A 821 -9.23 -13.28 -16.51
C VAL A 821 -10.65 -13.12 -17.04
N SER A 822 -10.80 -12.61 -18.26
CA SER A 822 -12.09 -12.52 -18.93
C SER A 822 -12.44 -13.86 -19.61
N ALA A 823 -13.40 -14.60 -19.06
CA ALA A 823 -13.76 -15.94 -19.55
C ALA A 823 -15.20 -16.32 -19.24
N ARG A 824 -15.72 -17.30 -19.99
CA ARG A 824 -16.99 -18.00 -19.70
C ARG A 824 -16.75 -19.41 -19.20
N TYR A 825 -15.66 -20.04 -19.64
CA TYR A 825 -15.34 -21.41 -19.30
C TYR A 825 -13.99 -21.48 -18.59
N PHE A 826 -13.92 -22.35 -17.60
CA PHE A 826 -12.67 -22.69 -16.91
C PHE A 826 -12.51 -24.20 -16.86
N ARG A 827 -11.28 -24.68 -16.98
CA ARG A 827 -10.97 -26.09 -16.76
C ARG A 827 -9.66 -26.29 -16.05
N MET A 828 -9.59 -27.38 -15.29
CA MET A 828 -8.33 -27.97 -14.86
C MET A 828 -7.98 -29.06 -15.88
N TYR A 829 -6.81 -28.92 -16.51
CA TYR A 829 -6.31 -29.84 -17.52
C TYR A 829 -5.10 -30.60 -16.96
N ALA A 830 -5.27 -31.86 -16.59
CA ALA A 830 -4.21 -32.70 -16.05
C ALA A 830 -3.28 -33.21 -17.17
N THR A 831 -1.98 -33.10 -16.92
CA THR A 831 -0.91 -33.65 -17.77
C THR A 831 -0.15 -34.78 -17.09
N LYS A 832 -0.36 -34.98 -15.78
CA LYS A 832 0.11 -36.14 -15.03
C LYS A 832 -0.90 -36.49 -13.92
N LEU A 833 -1.47 -37.69 -14.00
CA LEU A 833 -2.47 -38.20 -13.05
C LEU A 833 -1.82 -38.81 -11.81
N SER A 834 -2.59 -38.88 -10.72
CA SER A 834 -2.20 -39.60 -9.50
C SER A 834 -2.63 -41.06 -9.55
N ALA A 835 -1.80 -41.97 -9.04
CA ALA A 835 -2.15 -43.37 -8.88
C ALA A 835 -3.07 -43.60 -7.66
N ASP A 836 -3.96 -44.58 -7.74
CA ASP A 836 -4.64 -45.18 -6.61
C ASP A 836 -3.75 -46.24 -5.92
N SER A 837 -4.27 -46.86 -4.86
CA SER A 837 -3.59 -47.93 -4.12
C SER A 837 -3.36 -49.22 -4.92
N PHE A 838 -3.95 -49.33 -6.10
CA PHE A 838 -3.87 -50.49 -7.00
C PHE A 838 -3.03 -50.21 -8.25
N GLY A 839 -2.46 -49.00 -8.38
CA GLY A 839 -1.60 -48.59 -9.50
C GLY A 839 -2.35 -48.07 -10.72
N ASN A 840 -3.66 -47.81 -10.62
CA ASN A 840 -4.45 -47.18 -11.68
C ASN A 840 -4.44 -45.66 -11.52
N TYR A 841 -4.46 -44.92 -12.63
CA TYR A 841 -4.34 -43.47 -12.64
C TYR A 841 -5.67 -42.78 -12.97
N TYR A 842 -6.06 -41.80 -12.17
CA TYR A 842 -7.33 -41.06 -12.32
C TYR A 842 -7.14 -39.57 -12.08
N MET A 843 -8.09 -38.79 -12.59
CA MET A 843 -8.38 -37.44 -12.11
C MET A 843 -9.73 -37.47 -11.38
N GLN A 844 -9.77 -37.02 -10.14
CA GLN A 844 -10.98 -36.98 -9.31
C GLN A 844 -11.07 -35.65 -8.57
N LEU A 845 -12.23 -35.00 -8.67
CA LEU A 845 -12.48 -33.69 -8.08
C LEU A 845 -13.84 -33.67 -7.38
N GLY A 846 -13.94 -32.90 -6.31
CA GLY A 846 -15.21 -32.54 -5.69
C GLY A 846 -15.86 -31.40 -6.47
N GLU A 847 -15.29 -30.21 -6.40
CA GLU A 847 -15.89 -29.00 -6.97
C GLU A 847 -14.86 -28.17 -7.72
N ILE A 848 -15.28 -27.50 -8.81
CA ILE A 848 -14.58 -26.36 -9.40
C ILE A 848 -15.46 -25.13 -9.23
N ILE A 849 -14.94 -24.11 -8.57
CA ILE A 849 -15.60 -22.85 -8.29
C ILE A 849 -14.76 -21.75 -8.95
N ALA A 850 -15.40 -20.86 -9.73
CA ALA A 850 -14.74 -19.67 -10.24
C ALA A 850 -14.99 -18.49 -9.30
N ASP A 851 -13.93 -17.75 -9.00
CA ASP A 851 -13.95 -16.62 -8.08
C ASP A 851 -13.93 -15.33 -8.89
N HIS A 852 -14.85 -14.41 -8.60
CA HIS A 852 -14.94 -13.11 -9.27
C HIS A 852 -13.83 -12.16 -8.87
#